data_AF-A0A0Q4IS54-F1
#
_entry.id   AF-A0A0Q4IS54-F1
#
_cell.length_a   1.000
_cell.length_b   1.000
_cell.length_c   1.000
_cell.angle_alpha   90.00
_cell.angle_beta   90.00
_cell.angle_gamma   90.00
#
_symmetry.space_group_name_H-M   'P 1'
#
loop_
_entity.id
_entity.type
_entity.pdbx_description
1 polymer ?
#
loop_
_entity_poly.entity_id
_entity_poly.type
_entity_poly.pdbx_seq_one_letter_code
_entity_poly.pdbx_strand_id
1 'polypeptide(L)'
;MAMNSRDDGDAIHAVSLKRGPKALPTVDRPTPRLNEWIDPPTFREALVLHLSRFSESYYQLHRAIIQPGEKFDRTTLRSWIEGDRTPGSAASLALLTRIEHRYGLPNGYFKAKLPNRTRAPSGLEAKGLSKAEQRRVAWHLPDDFNFRSLPEQKKILDWVQNVVISGATEYRRFQAQALKLRYAVRFPSVTGKKVRGGLSGEQICDLDDQADHVGVVDAPPHLVSELAELVRFKTATLTDIGFQRSGVWNEETTAQKIEHFGLMFGALAASPKGAVQGCGVPLRNLTFAMLVFPRVWDWYVQWRERRRGFFTRWECDMLRNAMALVRTDTGWIRQHPELTSRLVPIEGLISAAEIEAASADWQAACDILHAHAGARVKEVDRVARVHRDPFEPILSILEADSPVAEYLKIADEILKLRPDARRYPRAAAEMARSYLIIRLGLHLGLRQKNLRQLMVCPRGQLPRSERQLELLKRGEIRWSEREQGWEVLVPAVAFKNAHSSFFAGKPFRLILPDLGDLYNHISAYIDRHRTALLNGADDPGTFFVKTVKTTSRDASYNQTTFYEAWRLVIQRYGIFNPYTGRGAIKGLLPHGPHNVRDILATHILKHTGSYEQASYAIQDTPEMVAKHYGRFLPQDKAAMAAKILNRVWEAA
;
A
#
# COMPACT_ATOMS: atom_id res chain seq x y z
N MET A 1 54.41 -44.22 -35.84
CA MET A 1 54.05 -45.65 -35.97
C MET A 1 55.01 -46.43 -35.09
N ALA A 2 54.50 -47.33 -34.24
CA ALA A 2 55.21 -48.22 -33.31
C ALA A 2 55.98 -47.53 -32.16
N MET A 3 56.21 -48.11 -30.98
CA MET A 3 55.51 -49.06 -30.10
C MET A 3 56.39 -49.15 -28.84
N ASN A 4 55.80 -49.56 -27.72
CA ASN A 4 56.43 -50.21 -26.55
C ASN A 4 57.20 -49.39 -25.50
N SER A 5 56.45 -49.15 -24.42
CA SER A 5 56.77 -49.53 -23.02
C SER A 5 58.14 -50.12 -22.69
N ARG A 6 58.76 -49.56 -21.63
CA ARG A 6 59.10 -50.33 -20.43
C ARG A 6 59.27 -49.40 -19.22
N ASP A 7 58.58 -49.81 -18.17
CA ASP A 7 58.59 -49.34 -16.81
C ASP A 7 59.82 -49.94 -16.12
N ASP A 8 60.55 -49.17 -15.31
CA ASP A 8 61.38 -49.72 -14.24
C ASP A 8 61.42 -48.72 -13.09
N GLY A 9 61.05 -49.25 -11.93
CA GLY A 9 60.65 -48.49 -10.76
C GLY A 9 61.84 -47.90 -10.01
N ASP A 10 61.59 -46.71 -9.48
CA ASP A 10 62.41 -46.10 -8.43
C ASP A 10 61.57 -45.98 -7.16
N ALA A 11 61.96 -46.75 -6.16
CA ALA A 11 61.33 -46.81 -4.85
C ALA A 11 61.71 -45.55 -4.05
N ILE A 12 60.79 -44.58 -3.97
CA ILE A 12 60.94 -43.42 -3.10
C ILE A 12 60.13 -43.62 -1.81
N HIS A 13 60.88 -43.67 -0.71
CA HIS A 13 60.43 -43.63 0.68
C HIS A 13 59.22 -42.70 0.92
N ALA A 14 58.05 -43.28 1.22
CA ALA A 14 56.92 -42.55 1.77
C ALA A 14 57.20 -42.24 3.26
N VAL A 15 57.54 -40.98 3.54
CA VAL A 15 57.57 -40.43 4.89
C VAL A 15 56.18 -40.58 5.53
N SER A 16 56.11 -41.40 6.57
CA SER A 16 54.91 -41.61 7.38
C SER A 16 54.46 -40.28 8.01
N LEU A 17 53.43 -39.66 7.42
CA LEU A 17 52.68 -38.58 8.06
C LEU A 17 52.04 -39.15 9.33
N LYS A 18 52.56 -38.75 10.49
CA LYS A 18 51.97 -39.05 11.81
C LYS A 18 50.46 -38.80 11.75
N ARG A 19 49.67 -39.87 11.82
CA ARG A 19 48.20 -39.81 11.94
C ARG A 19 47.89 -38.98 13.19
N GLY A 20 47.22 -37.84 13.01
CA GLY A 20 46.70 -37.05 14.11
C GLY A 20 45.79 -37.88 15.03
N PRO A 21 45.54 -37.43 16.26
CA PRO A 21 44.75 -38.17 17.25
C PRO A 21 43.39 -38.60 16.68
N LYS A 22 42.99 -39.84 16.97
CA LYS A 22 41.68 -40.40 16.57
C LYS A 22 40.59 -39.42 17.00
N ALA A 23 39.76 -39.00 16.04
CA ALA A 23 38.74 -38.01 16.30
C ALA A 23 37.72 -38.53 17.33
N LEU A 24 37.54 -37.78 18.41
CA LEU A 24 36.61 -38.09 19.51
C LEU A 24 35.22 -38.49 18.97
N PRO A 25 34.54 -39.46 19.62
CA PRO A 25 33.19 -39.85 19.26
C PRO A 25 32.21 -38.68 19.40
N THR A 26 31.32 -38.53 18.43
CA THR A 26 30.26 -37.51 18.44
C THR A 26 29.17 -37.94 19.43
N VAL A 27 29.18 -37.35 20.63
CA VAL A 27 28.10 -37.49 21.62
C VAL A 27 26.94 -36.60 21.22
N ASP A 28 25.69 -37.08 21.22
CA ASP A 28 24.54 -36.33 20.66
C ASP A 28 24.12 -35.13 21.54
N ARG A 29 24.17 -35.28 22.86
CA ARG A 29 23.98 -34.21 23.86
C ARG A 29 25.17 -34.16 24.83
N PRO A 30 26.13 -33.25 24.64
CA PRO A 30 27.28 -33.12 25.54
C PRO A 30 26.86 -32.55 26.91
N THR A 31 27.58 -32.92 27.97
CA THR A 31 27.36 -32.36 29.31
C THR A 31 28.08 -31.01 29.44
N PRO A 32 27.44 -29.95 29.92
CA PRO A 32 28.08 -28.65 30.09
C PRO A 32 29.08 -28.66 31.26
N ARG A 33 30.17 -27.90 31.15
CA ARG A 33 31.11 -27.67 32.28
C ARG A 33 30.57 -26.72 33.33
N LEU A 34 29.71 -25.80 32.91
CA LEU A 34 29.07 -24.78 33.76
C LEU A 34 27.56 -24.86 33.56
N ASN A 35 26.80 -24.98 34.65
CA ASN A 35 25.35 -25.03 34.61
C ASN A 35 24.71 -23.63 34.54
N GLU A 36 25.39 -22.63 35.08
CA GLU A 36 24.96 -21.24 35.08
C GLU A 36 25.76 -20.43 34.05
N TRP A 37 25.06 -19.53 33.35
CA TRP A 37 25.68 -18.60 32.40
C TRP A 37 24.89 -17.30 32.33
N ILE A 38 25.56 -16.21 31.97
CA ILE A 38 24.93 -14.93 31.65
C ILE A 38 24.64 -14.91 30.16
N ASP A 39 23.37 -14.70 29.79
CA ASP A 39 22.94 -14.70 28.40
C ASP A 39 23.44 -13.45 27.64
N PRO A 40 24.37 -13.57 26.68
CA PRO A 40 24.89 -12.41 25.97
C PRO A 40 23.89 -11.89 24.92
N PRO A 41 23.92 -10.59 24.59
CA PRO A 41 22.93 -9.98 23.70
C PRO A 41 23.10 -10.39 22.23
N THR A 42 24.31 -10.73 21.77
CA THR A 42 24.59 -10.97 20.35
C THR A 42 24.74 -12.45 19.99
N PHE A 43 24.43 -12.80 18.74
CA PHE A 43 24.57 -14.17 18.24
C PHE A 43 26.00 -14.70 18.35
N ARG A 44 27.00 -13.87 18.02
CA ARG A 44 28.41 -14.24 18.07
C ARG A 44 28.83 -14.62 19.49
N GLU A 45 28.56 -13.72 20.44
CA GLU A 45 28.91 -13.95 21.85
C GLU A 45 28.21 -15.19 22.41
N ALA A 46 26.93 -15.40 22.06
CA ALA A 46 26.18 -16.58 22.47
C ALA A 46 26.79 -17.87 21.90
N LEU A 47 27.17 -17.88 20.62
CA LEU A 47 27.77 -19.05 19.98
C LEU A 47 29.14 -19.38 20.61
N VAL A 48 29.97 -18.36 20.84
CA VAL A 48 31.28 -18.51 21.52
C VAL A 48 31.10 -19.03 22.94
N LEU A 49 30.17 -18.45 23.71
CA LEU A 49 29.87 -18.86 25.06
C LEU A 49 29.48 -20.34 25.14
N HIS A 50 28.58 -20.80 24.27
CA HIS A 50 28.13 -22.19 24.29
C HIS A 50 29.24 -23.15 23.84
N LEU A 51 30.04 -22.81 22.82
CA LEU A 51 31.22 -23.61 22.48
C LEU A 51 32.17 -23.77 23.67
N SER A 52 32.45 -22.69 24.41
CA SER A 52 33.27 -22.74 25.62
C SER A 52 32.63 -23.55 26.75
N ARG A 53 31.31 -23.39 26.97
CA ARG A 53 30.54 -24.09 28.01
C ARG A 53 30.60 -25.61 27.85
N PHE A 54 30.56 -26.10 26.61
CA PHE A 54 30.67 -27.54 26.30
C PHE A 54 32.10 -27.98 25.96
N SER A 55 33.06 -27.04 25.94
CA SER A 55 34.47 -27.28 25.58
C SER A 55 34.62 -27.98 24.23
N GLU A 56 33.78 -27.56 23.29
CA GLU A 56 33.80 -28.04 21.91
C GLU A 56 34.54 -27.03 21.03
N SER A 57 35.37 -27.54 20.13
CA SER A 57 35.89 -26.77 19.00
C SER A 57 34.81 -26.65 17.92
N TYR A 58 34.91 -25.62 17.07
CA TYR A 58 34.03 -25.47 15.91
C TYR A 58 34.10 -26.68 14.95
N TYR A 59 35.23 -27.40 14.93
CA TYR A 59 35.40 -28.61 14.13
C TYR A 59 34.58 -29.79 14.68
N GLN A 60 34.57 -29.97 16.01
CA GLN A 60 33.74 -30.97 16.67
C GLN A 60 32.25 -30.66 16.49
N LEU A 61 31.87 -29.39 16.65
CA LEU A 61 30.49 -28.94 16.42
C LEU A 61 30.05 -29.22 14.98
N HIS A 62 30.86 -28.83 13.98
CA HIS A 62 30.59 -29.07 12.56
C HIS A 62 30.33 -30.54 12.26
N ARG A 63 31.20 -31.44 12.76
CA ARG A 63 31.07 -32.88 12.56
C ARG A 63 29.83 -33.46 13.24
N ALA A 64 29.40 -32.88 14.37
CA ALA A 64 28.26 -33.38 15.13
C ALA A 64 26.89 -32.97 14.55
N ILE A 65 26.81 -31.85 13.83
CA ILE A 65 25.52 -31.30 13.36
C ILE A 65 25.20 -31.59 11.89
N ILE A 66 26.17 -32.07 11.11
CA ILE A 66 26.01 -32.37 9.69
C ILE A 66 25.49 -33.78 9.48
N GLN A 67 24.45 -33.90 8.65
CA GLN A 67 23.89 -35.18 8.25
C GLN A 67 24.56 -35.71 6.96
N PRO A 68 24.52 -37.04 6.72
CA PRO A 68 25.06 -37.64 5.49
C PRO A 68 24.44 -36.99 4.23
N GLY A 69 25.28 -36.49 3.33
CA GLY A 69 24.86 -35.85 2.06
C GLY A 69 24.65 -34.33 2.12
N GLU A 70 24.75 -33.70 3.29
CA GLU A 70 24.64 -32.25 3.41
C GLU A 70 25.95 -31.52 3.04
N LYS A 71 25.84 -30.50 2.20
CA LYS A 71 26.97 -29.65 1.80
C LYS A 71 27.00 -28.39 2.67
N PHE A 72 27.60 -28.46 3.86
CA PHE A 72 27.85 -27.30 4.72
C PHE A 72 29.33 -27.15 5.03
N ASP A 73 29.93 -26.02 4.63
CA ASP A 73 31.36 -25.79 4.79
C ASP A 73 31.71 -25.34 6.23
N ARG A 74 32.73 -25.98 6.82
CA ARG A 74 33.30 -25.65 8.13
C ARG A 74 33.77 -24.20 8.23
N THR A 75 34.22 -23.59 7.13
CA THR A 75 34.64 -22.18 7.12
C THR A 75 33.50 -21.23 7.47
N THR A 76 32.25 -21.64 7.21
CA THR A 76 31.05 -20.86 7.54
C THR A 76 30.86 -20.75 9.04
N LEU A 77 31.01 -21.85 9.80
CA LEU A 77 30.96 -21.82 11.27
C LEU A 77 32.07 -20.96 11.86
N ARG A 78 33.29 -21.06 11.32
CA ARG A 78 34.40 -20.21 11.74
C ARG A 78 34.07 -18.73 11.54
N SER A 79 33.53 -18.36 10.37
CA SER A 79 33.13 -16.97 10.10
C SER A 79 31.99 -16.46 11.00
N TRP A 80 31.15 -17.35 11.55
CA TRP A 80 30.12 -16.99 12.53
C TRP A 80 30.71 -16.68 13.91
N ILE A 81 31.74 -17.41 14.30
CA ILE A 81 32.49 -17.21 15.55
C ILE A 81 33.33 -15.93 15.47
N GLU A 82 33.96 -15.68 14.31
CA GLU A 82 34.72 -14.46 14.04
C GLU A 82 33.82 -13.21 13.94
N GLY A 83 32.58 -13.38 13.46
CA GLY A 83 31.56 -12.33 13.35
C GLY A 83 31.35 -11.77 11.94
N ASP A 84 32.20 -12.19 10.99
CA ASP A 84 32.20 -11.75 9.59
C ASP A 84 30.88 -12.05 8.88
N ARG A 85 30.27 -13.21 9.18
CA ARG A 85 28.99 -13.64 8.59
C ARG A 85 28.00 -14.04 9.68
N THR A 86 26.72 -13.98 9.34
CA THR A 86 25.64 -14.47 10.18
C THR A 86 24.74 -15.41 9.40
N PRO A 87 24.13 -16.41 10.05
CA PRO A 87 23.12 -17.28 9.46
C PRO A 87 22.01 -16.47 8.78
N GLY A 88 21.67 -16.82 7.53
CA GLY A 88 20.65 -16.10 6.76
C GLY A 88 19.88 -16.93 5.73
N SER A 89 20.27 -18.19 5.50
CA SER A 89 19.54 -19.13 4.64
C SER A 89 18.68 -20.08 5.47
N ALA A 90 17.63 -20.66 4.86
CA ALA A 90 16.80 -21.67 5.51
C ALA A 90 17.65 -22.86 6.01
N ALA A 91 18.65 -23.28 5.23
CA ALA A 91 19.61 -24.33 5.63
C ALA A 91 20.45 -23.92 6.84
N SER A 92 20.98 -22.69 6.88
CA SER A 92 21.76 -22.20 8.02
C SER A 92 20.92 -22.07 9.29
N LEU A 93 19.63 -21.71 9.17
CA LEU A 93 18.73 -21.64 10.32
C LEU A 93 18.37 -23.04 10.85
N ALA A 94 18.18 -24.02 9.98
CA ALA A 94 18.00 -25.42 10.38
C ALA A 94 19.23 -25.94 11.17
N LEU A 95 20.44 -25.54 10.78
CA LEU A 95 21.65 -25.86 11.54
C LEU A 95 21.66 -25.21 12.92
N LEU A 96 21.19 -23.97 13.07
CA LEU A 96 21.05 -23.35 14.39
C LEU A 96 20.12 -24.16 15.29
N THR A 97 18.98 -24.62 14.79
CA THR A 97 18.05 -25.46 15.56
C THR A 97 18.70 -26.76 16.02
N ARG A 98 19.60 -27.36 15.23
CA ARG A 98 20.37 -28.54 15.65
C ARG A 98 21.37 -28.21 16.76
N ILE A 99 22.05 -27.06 16.66
CA ILE A 99 22.97 -26.58 17.70
C ILE A 99 22.18 -26.31 19.00
N GLU A 100 21.01 -25.69 18.91
CA GLU A 100 20.11 -25.44 20.05
C GLU A 100 19.70 -26.75 20.73
N HIS A 101 19.23 -27.73 19.95
CA HIS A 101 18.84 -29.05 20.48
C HIS A 101 20.01 -29.80 21.13
N ARG A 102 21.20 -29.75 20.50
CA ARG A 102 22.43 -30.35 21.03
C ARG A 102 22.79 -29.77 22.40
N TYR A 103 22.70 -28.45 22.54
CA TYR A 103 23.07 -27.73 23.77
C TYR A 103 21.92 -27.55 24.77
N GLY A 104 20.73 -28.11 24.50
CA GLY A 104 19.57 -27.98 25.37
C GLY A 104 19.05 -26.53 25.50
N LEU A 105 19.23 -25.72 24.47
CA LEU A 105 18.80 -24.32 24.44
C LEU A 105 17.34 -24.22 23.98
N PRO A 106 16.60 -23.16 24.38
CA PRO A 106 15.27 -22.91 23.86
C PRO A 106 15.28 -22.79 22.33
N ASN A 107 14.25 -23.34 21.68
CA ASN A 107 14.09 -23.24 20.22
C ASN A 107 14.07 -21.76 19.78
N GLY A 108 14.92 -21.41 18.82
CA GLY A 108 15.04 -20.06 18.28
C GLY A 108 15.90 -19.10 19.11
N TYR A 109 16.60 -19.59 20.14
CA TYR A 109 17.54 -18.81 20.97
C TYR A 109 18.58 -18.05 20.13
N PHE A 110 19.27 -18.72 19.20
CA PHE A 110 20.27 -18.07 18.36
C PHE A 110 19.62 -17.16 17.31
N LYS A 111 18.48 -17.57 16.76
CA LYS A 111 17.74 -16.77 15.77
C LYS A 111 17.32 -15.43 16.36
N ALA A 112 16.88 -15.41 17.62
CA ALA A 112 16.56 -14.19 18.33
C ALA A 112 17.78 -13.24 18.37
N LYS A 113 19.00 -13.72 18.48
CA LYS A 113 20.19 -12.86 18.60
C LYS A 113 20.78 -12.41 17.25
N LEU A 114 20.15 -12.75 16.12
CA LEU A 114 20.62 -12.35 14.79
C LEU A 114 20.41 -10.85 14.54
N PRO A 115 21.39 -10.16 13.90
CA PRO A 115 21.35 -8.71 13.74
C PRO A 115 20.34 -8.22 12.69
N ASN A 116 19.81 -9.09 11.83
CA ASN A 116 18.78 -8.73 10.86
C ASN A 116 17.57 -9.65 10.96
N ARG A 117 16.65 -9.30 11.86
CA ARG A 117 15.36 -9.98 12.01
C ARG A 117 14.36 -9.62 10.93
N THR A 118 14.60 -8.57 10.14
CA THR A 118 13.63 -8.09 9.15
C THR A 118 13.67 -8.87 7.84
N ARG A 119 14.71 -9.63 7.52
CA ARG A 119 14.82 -10.28 6.21
C ARG A 119 14.29 -11.71 6.25
N ALA A 120 13.58 -12.11 5.19
CA ALA A 120 13.21 -13.50 5.00
C ALA A 120 14.46 -14.37 4.78
N PRO A 121 14.48 -15.62 5.27
CA PRO A 121 15.56 -16.54 4.97
C PRO A 121 15.72 -16.73 3.45
N SER A 122 16.96 -16.78 2.97
CA SER A 122 17.21 -17.12 1.56
C SER A 122 17.03 -18.62 1.32
N GLY A 123 16.54 -18.99 0.13
CA GLY A 123 16.40 -20.39 -0.29
C GLY A 123 15.07 -21.06 0.09
N LEU A 124 14.06 -20.29 0.50
CA LEU A 124 12.70 -20.81 0.63
C LEU A 124 12.09 -21.01 -0.77
N GLU A 125 11.71 -22.23 -1.09
CA GLU A 125 11.26 -22.62 -2.43
C GLU A 125 9.77 -22.96 -2.43
N ALA A 126 8.95 -22.05 -2.94
CA ALA A 126 7.55 -22.31 -3.24
C ALA A 126 7.41 -22.77 -4.69
N LYS A 127 7.35 -24.09 -4.90
CA LYS A 127 7.20 -24.70 -6.23
C LYS A 127 5.93 -24.18 -6.93
N GLY A 128 6.04 -23.82 -8.21
CA GLY A 128 4.92 -23.34 -9.03
C GLY A 128 4.68 -21.82 -9.02
N LEU A 129 5.42 -21.04 -8.23
CA LEU A 129 5.33 -19.57 -8.23
C LEU A 129 6.48 -18.92 -9.00
N SER A 130 6.21 -17.76 -9.62
CA SER A 130 7.26 -16.94 -10.24
C SER A 130 8.25 -16.40 -9.20
N LYS A 131 9.48 -16.06 -9.62
CA LYS A 131 10.48 -15.44 -8.72
C LYS A 131 9.98 -14.14 -8.07
N ALA A 132 9.08 -13.40 -8.73
CA ALA A 132 8.48 -12.19 -8.17
C ALA A 132 7.51 -12.52 -7.03
N GLU A 133 6.64 -13.52 -7.22
CA GLU A 133 5.69 -13.98 -6.21
C GLU A 133 6.40 -14.64 -5.02
N GLN A 134 7.42 -15.47 -5.28
CA GLN A 134 8.26 -16.06 -4.24
C GLN A 134 8.85 -14.98 -3.33
N ARG A 135 9.39 -13.89 -3.89
CA ARG A 135 9.92 -12.77 -3.09
C ARG A 135 8.86 -12.10 -2.22
N ARG A 136 7.60 -12.03 -2.67
CA ARG A 136 6.49 -11.44 -1.91
C ARG A 136 6.03 -12.34 -0.77
N VAL A 137 6.00 -13.65 -0.98
CA VAL A 137 5.53 -14.60 0.05
C VAL A 137 6.63 -15.02 1.03
N ALA A 138 7.90 -14.96 0.64
CA ALA A 138 9.03 -15.48 1.42
C ALA A 138 9.07 -14.98 2.87
N TRP A 139 8.74 -13.70 3.10
CA TRP A 139 8.67 -13.16 4.47
C TRP A 139 7.59 -13.81 5.33
N HIS A 140 6.51 -14.31 4.73
CA HIS A 140 5.36 -14.88 5.42
C HIS A 140 5.43 -16.41 5.55
N LEU A 141 6.45 -17.04 4.98
CA LEU A 141 6.69 -18.48 5.13
C LEU A 141 7.48 -18.75 6.42
N PRO A 142 7.26 -19.90 7.07
CA PRO A 142 8.08 -20.32 8.20
C PRO A 142 9.48 -20.76 7.72
N ASP A 143 10.46 -20.69 8.60
CA ASP A 143 11.86 -20.99 8.25
C ASP A 143 12.06 -22.44 7.81
N ASP A 144 11.25 -23.35 8.35
CA ASP A 144 11.27 -24.79 8.08
C ASP A 144 10.39 -25.19 6.88
N PHE A 145 9.82 -24.22 6.14
CA PHE A 145 8.84 -24.46 5.08
C PHE A 145 9.24 -25.56 4.09
N ASN A 146 10.50 -25.54 3.64
CA ASN A 146 11.01 -26.52 2.67
C ASN A 146 11.03 -27.97 3.20
N PHE A 147 11.09 -28.14 4.53
CA PHE A 147 11.14 -29.45 5.20
C PHE A 147 9.75 -29.96 5.57
N ARG A 148 8.70 -29.14 5.44
CA ARG A 148 7.31 -29.54 5.69
C ARG A 148 6.78 -30.41 4.55
N SER A 149 5.73 -31.18 4.83
CA SER A 149 5.07 -31.99 3.83
C SER A 149 4.44 -31.13 2.71
N LEU A 150 4.32 -31.65 1.48
CA LEU A 150 3.70 -30.92 0.37
C LEU A 150 2.27 -30.43 0.67
N PRO A 151 1.39 -31.20 1.35
CA PRO A 151 0.06 -30.73 1.74
C PRO A 151 0.12 -29.53 2.70
N GLU A 152 1.04 -29.53 3.66
CA GLU A 152 1.22 -28.41 4.60
C GLU A 152 1.78 -27.17 3.88
N GLN A 153 2.75 -27.36 2.99
CA GLN A 153 3.30 -26.28 2.17
C GLN A 153 2.18 -25.59 1.37
N LYS A 154 1.31 -26.38 0.71
CA LYS A 154 0.15 -25.85 -0.02
C LYS A 154 -0.80 -25.10 0.91
N LYS A 155 -1.16 -25.67 2.06
CA LYS A 155 -2.03 -25.02 3.06
C LYS A 155 -1.48 -23.67 3.52
N ILE A 156 -0.18 -23.59 3.79
CA ILE A 156 0.49 -22.34 4.19
C ILE A 156 0.47 -21.33 3.05
N LEU A 157 0.81 -21.75 1.83
CA LEU A 157 0.80 -20.87 0.65
C LEU A 157 -0.60 -20.32 0.37
N ASP A 158 -1.63 -21.16 0.40
CA ASP A 158 -3.02 -20.75 0.19
C ASP A 158 -3.45 -19.74 1.26
N TRP A 159 -3.08 -19.96 2.53
CA TRP A 159 -3.36 -19.01 3.60
C TRP A 159 -2.63 -17.67 3.40
N VAL A 160 -1.34 -17.69 3.07
CA VAL A 160 -0.55 -16.47 2.83
C VAL A 160 -1.11 -15.70 1.64
N GLN A 161 -1.43 -16.37 0.53
CA GLN A 161 -1.97 -15.74 -0.66
C GLN A 161 -3.35 -15.13 -0.39
N ASN A 162 -4.23 -15.86 0.30
CA ASN A 162 -5.60 -15.42 0.56
C ASN A 162 -5.69 -14.37 1.67
N VAL A 163 -5.03 -14.55 2.81
CA VAL A 163 -5.16 -13.65 3.95
C VAL A 163 -4.19 -12.47 3.86
N VAL A 164 -2.91 -12.73 3.60
CA VAL A 164 -1.85 -11.71 3.67
C VAL A 164 -1.70 -10.95 2.37
N ILE A 165 -1.55 -11.63 1.23
CA ILE A 165 -1.23 -10.95 -0.02
C ILE A 165 -2.47 -10.30 -0.62
N SER A 166 -3.50 -11.09 -0.91
CA SER A 166 -4.73 -10.59 -1.50
C SER A 166 -5.67 -9.97 -0.46
N GLY A 167 -5.75 -10.58 0.74
CA GLY A 167 -6.87 -10.36 1.67
C GLY A 167 -8.20 -10.67 0.99
N ALA A 168 -8.23 -11.80 0.28
CA ALA A 168 -9.27 -12.22 -0.65
C ALA A 168 -10.61 -12.37 0.05
N THR A 169 -11.43 -11.35 -0.11
CA THR A 169 -12.83 -11.55 -0.46
C THR A 169 -12.90 -11.93 -1.94
N GLU A 170 -13.94 -12.65 -2.36
CA GLU A 170 -14.18 -13.02 -3.78
C GLU A 170 -14.11 -11.80 -4.72
N TYR A 171 -14.50 -10.63 -4.22
CA TYR A 171 -14.42 -9.36 -4.92
C TYR A 171 -12.99 -8.87 -5.21
N ARG A 172 -12.02 -9.09 -4.33
CA ARG A 172 -10.62 -8.69 -4.62
C ARG A 172 -10.02 -9.57 -5.71
N ARG A 173 -10.44 -10.84 -5.80
CA ARG A 173 -10.11 -11.70 -6.93
C ARG A 173 -10.76 -11.16 -8.22
N PHE A 174 -12.02 -10.74 -8.17
CA PHE A 174 -12.67 -10.04 -9.27
C PHE A 174 -11.97 -8.73 -9.65
N GLN A 175 -11.60 -7.85 -8.71
CA GLN A 175 -10.86 -6.61 -8.99
C GLN A 175 -9.49 -6.89 -9.61
N ALA A 176 -8.76 -7.89 -9.09
CA ALA A 176 -7.47 -8.29 -9.64
C ALA A 176 -7.61 -8.85 -11.06
N GLN A 177 -8.68 -9.60 -11.36
CA GLN A 177 -9.02 -10.05 -12.72
C GLN A 177 -9.48 -8.90 -13.61
N ALA A 178 -10.29 -7.97 -13.10
CA ALA A 178 -10.75 -6.78 -13.81
C ALA A 178 -9.59 -5.81 -14.13
N LEU A 179 -8.57 -5.73 -13.27
CA LEU A 179 -7.32 -4.99 -13.49
C LEU A 179 -6.44 -5.60 -14.61
N LYS A 180 -6.59 -6.90 -14.89
CA LYS A 180 -5.94 -7.56 -16.04
C LYS A 180 -6.64 -7.22 -17.36
N LEU A 181 -7.95 -7.05 -17.34
CA LEU A 181 -8.75 -6.65 -18.51
C LEU A 181 -8.88 -5.12 -18.60
N ARG A 182 -7.77 -4.44 -18.91
CA ARG A 182 -7.72 -2.97 -18.97
C ARG A 182 -8.48 -2.44 -20.20
N TYR A 183 -9.42 -1.53 -19.97
CA TYR A 183 -10.13 -0.77 -21.01
C TYR A 183 -10.09 0.70 -20.63
N ALA A 184 -9.53 1.55 -21.47
CA ALA A 184 -9.55 3.00 -21.27
C ALA A 184 -9.17 3.73 -22.56
N VAL A 185 -9.82 4.86 -22.80
CA VAL A 185 -9.33 5.88 -23.72
C VAL A 185 -8.42 6.82 -22.92
N ARG A 186 -7.19 7.02 -23.40
CA ARG A 186 -6.18 7.88 -22.77
C ARG A 186 -6.19 9.28 -23.38
N PHE A 187 -5.84 10.26 -22.58
CA PHE A 187 -5.69 11.67 -22.99
C PHE A 187 -4.25 12.14 -22.74
N PRO A 188 -3.27 11.76 -23.59
CA PRO A 188 -1.86 11.97 -23.30
C PRO A 188 -1.48 13.45 -23.22
N SER A 189 -1.99 14.28 -24.14
CA SER A 189 -1.74 15.73 -24.20
C SER A 189 -2.29 16.50 -23.00
N VAL A 190 -3.45 16.08 -22.46
CA VAL A 190 -4.05 16.69 -21.25
C VAL A 190 -3.34 16.24 -19.97
N THR A 191 -2.73 15.05 -19.98
CA THR A 191 -2.05 14.46 -18.81
C THR A 191 -0.53 14.60 -18.82
N GLY A 192 0.04 15.28 -19.82
CA GLY A 192 1.49 15.43 -19.99
C GLY A 192 2.23 14.12 -20.30
N LYS A 193 1.53 13.09 -20.78
CA LYS A 193 2.12 11.78 -21.13
C LYS A 193 2.48 11.73 -22.62
N LYS A 194 3.57 11.04 -22.97
CA LYS A 194 3.94 10.80 -24.38
C LYS A 194 2.79 10.08 -25.12
N VAL A 195 2.43 10.60 -26.29
CA VAL A 195 1.52 9.97 -27.26
C VAL A 195 2.16 8.67 -27.73
N ARG A 196 1.39 7.57 -27.84
CA ARG A 196 1.91 6.37 -28.50
C ARG A 196 1.93 6.66 -30.01
N GLY A 197 3.13 6.66 -30.59
CA GLY A 197 3.27 6.68 -32.05
C GLY A 197 2.50 5.51 -32.65
N GLY A 198 1.76 5.77 -33.74
CA GLY A 198 1.04 4.74 -34.48
C GLY A 198 2.00 3.60 -34.83
N LEU A 199 1.53 2.37 -34.70
CA LEU A 199 2.26 1.19 -35.14
C LEU A 199 2.42 1.26 -36.67
N SER A 200 3.54 1.77 -37.16
CA SER A 200 4.14 1.26 -38.39
C SER A 200 4.78 -0.09 -38.04
N GLY A 201 4.39 -1.14 -38.76
CA GLY A 201 4.99 -2.46 -38.62
C GLY A 201 6.50 -2.39 -38.83
N GLU A 202 7.22 -3.31 -38.19
CA GLU A 202 8.69 -3.45 -38.15
C GLU A 202 9.40 -2.65 -37.05
N GLN A 203 9.31 -3.17 -35.81
CA GLN A 203 10.44 -3.32 -34.88
C GLN A 203 9.98 -4.18 -33.69
N ILE A 204 10.03 -5.50 -33.89
CA ILE A 204 9.94 -6.49 -32.82
C ILE A 204 11.38 -6.84 -32.45
N CYS A 205 11.90 -6.24 -31.38
CA CYS A 205 12.92 -6.89 -30.56
C CYS A 205 13.03 -6.20 -29.19
N ASP A 206 12.97 -7.06 -28.17
CA ASP A 206 13.41 -6.87 -26.79
C ASP A 206 12.65 -5.86 -25.92
N LEU A 207 11.68 -6.39 -25.14
CA LEU A 207 11.40 -6.02 -23.75
C LEU A 207 10.32 -6.99 -23.19
N ASP A 208 10.77 -7.97 -22.42
CA ASP A 208 10.00 -9.08 -21.84
C ASP A 208 9.12 -8.63 -20.63
N ASP A 209 8.23 -7.67 -20.88
CA ASP A 209 7.20 -7.15 -19.95
C ASP A 209 5.88 -6.80 -20.69
N GLN A 210 5.67 -7.35 -21.90
CA GLN A 210 4.48 -7.10 -22.75
C GLN A 210 3.53 -8.30 -22.83
N ALA A 211 3.10 -8.84 -21.69
CA ALA A 211 1.86 -9.60 -21.65
C ALA A 211 0.66 -8.62 -21.71
N ASP A 212 0.12 -8.45 -22.92
CA ASP A 212 -1.22 -7.93 -23.24
C ASP A 212 -1.54 -6.48 -22.87
N HIS A 213 -1.07 -5.53 -23.71
CA HIS A 213 -1.59 -4.16 -23.80
C HIS A 213 -2.89 -4.04 -24.63
N VAL A 214 -3.66 -5.12 -24.78
CA VAL A 214 -4.87 -5.18 -25.62
C VAL A 214 -6.05 -4.52 -24.88
N GLY A 215 -6.29 -3.22 -25.10
CA GLY A 215 -7.52 -2.55 -24.64
C GLY A 215 -7.42 -1.09 -24.18
N VAL A 216 -6.20 -0.54 -24.08
CA VAL A 216 -5.99 0.89 -23.77
C VAL A 216 -5.54 1.63 -25.02
N VAL A 217 -6.36 2.56 -25.50
CA VAL A 217 -6.14 3.29 -26.76
C VAL A 217 -6.04 4.79 -26.51
N ASP A 218 -5.29 5.51 -27.33
CA ASP A 218 -5.19 6.97 -27.23
C ASP A 218 -6.43 7.63 -27.88
N ALA A 219 -6.92 8.70 -27.24
CA ALA A 219 -8.07 9.47 -27.70
C ALA A 219 -7.76 10.15 -29.05
N PRO A 220 -8.74 10.24 -29.96
CA PRO A 220 -8.59 11.00 -31.18
C PRO A 220 -8.48 12.52 -30.87
N PRO A 221 -7.86 13.32 -31.76
CA PRO A 221 -7.56 14.72 -31.49
C PRO A 221 -8.77 15.59 -31.11
N HIS A 222 -9.94 15.33 -31.71
CA HIS A 222 -11.14 16.10 -31.42
C HIS A 222 -11.69 15.83 -30.01
N LEU A 223 -11.70 14.57 -29.57
CA LEU A 223 -12.12 14.18 -28.22
C LEU A 223 -11.14 14.69 -27.15
N VAL A 224 -9.85 14.75 -27.51
CA VAL A 224 -8.82 15.40 -26.68
C VAL A 224 -9.12 16.89 -26.49
N SER A 225 -9.48 17.61 -27.57
CA SER A 225 -9.84 19.04 -27.50
C SER A 225 -11.02 19.26 -26.57
N GLU A 226 -12.09 18.47 -26.73
CA GLU A 226 -13.30 18.57 -25.90
C GLU A 226 -12.99 18.37 -24.41
N LEU A 227 -12.18 17.35 -24.06
CA LEU A 227 -11.80 17.15 -22.66
C LEU A 227 -10.89 18.29 -22.16
N ALA A 228 -9.96 18.78 -23.00
CA ALA A 228 -9.08 19.89 -22.63
C ALA A 228 -9.88 21.17 -22.35
N GLU A 229 -10.89 21.46 -23.16
CA GLU A 229 -11.83 22.58 -22.97
C GLU A 229 -12.66 22.42 -21.71
N LEU A 230 -13.21 21.22 -21.45
CA LEU A 230 -13.91 20.93 -20.19
C LEU A 230 -13.00 21.12 -18.97
N VAL A 231 -11.76 20.64 -19.04
CA VAL A 231 -10.77 20.81 -17.96
C VAL A 231 -10.44 22.29 -17.78
N ARG A 232 -10.17 23.03 -18.86
CA ARG A 232 -9.96 24.49 -18.81
C ARG A 232 -11.15 25.18 -18.16
N PHE A 233 -12.36 24.90 -18.62
CA PHE A 233 -13.60 25.44 -18.07
C PHE A 233 -13.72 25.15 -16.57
N LYS A 234 -13.42 23.93 -16.11
CA LYS A 234 -13.54 23.57 -14.68
C LYS A 234 -12.35 23.95 -13.80
N THR A 235 -11.22 24.38 -14.36
CA THR A 235 -10.01 24.73 -13.60
C THR A 235 -9.65 26.21 -13.67
N ALA A 236 -10.16 26.97 -14.65
CA ALA A 236 -9.87 28.39 -14.82
C ALA A 236 -10.22 29.21 -13.56
N THR A 237 -9.45 30.25 -13.26
CA THR A 237 -9.71 31.11 -12.09
C THR A 237 -11.03 31.86 -12.24
N LEU A 238 -11.25 32.48 -13.39
CA LEU A 238 -12.49 33.14 -13.78
C LEU A 238 -13.11 32.37 -14.96
N THR A 239 -14.43 32.39 -15.06
CA THR A 239 -15.14 31.87 -16.22
C THR A 239 -14.94 32.79 -17.41
N ASP A 240 -14.83 32.21 -18.61
CA ASP A 240 -14.80 32.99 -19.85
C ASP A 240 -16.12 33.77 -20.01
N ILE A 241 -16.06 34.93 -20.67
CA ILE A 241 -17.22 35.83 -20.84
C ILE A 241 -18.36 35.07 -21.55
N GLY A 242 -19.58 35.16 -21.00
CA GLY A 242 -20.75 34.46 -21.53
C GLY A 242 -20.96 33.05 -20.97
N PHE A 243 -19.99 32.49 -20.25
CA PHE A 243 -20.12 31.19 -19.60
C PHE A 243 -20.37 31.34 -18.09
N GLN A 244 -21.23 30.47 -17.56
CA GLN A 244 -21.44 30.32 -16.12
C GLN A 244 -20.94 28.96 -15.65
N ARG A 245 -20.41 28.90 -14.43
CA ARG A 245 -19.84 27.66 -13.88
C ARG A 245 -20.24 27.45 -12.43
N SER A 246 -20.69 26.23 -12.15
CA SER A 246 -20.85 25.71 -10.80
C SER A 246 -19.63 24.88 -10.40
N GLY A 247 -18.94 25.33 -9.35
CA GLY A 247 -17.80 24.64 -8.73
C GLY A 247 -16.52 24.66 -9.57
N VAL A 248 -15.38 24.53 -8.89
CA VAL A 248 -14.04 24.48 -9.50
C VAL A 248 -13.40 23.14 -9.16
N TRP A 249 -12.78 22.51 -10.16
CA TRP A 249 -12.00 21.29 -9.95
C TRP A 249 -10.58 21.64 -9.50
N ASN A 250 -10.10 20.97 -8.47
CA ASN A 250 -8.68 20.94 -8.14
C ASN A 250 -7.94 19.90 -9.00
N GLU A 251 -6.63 19.83 -8.87
CA GLU A 251 -5.79 18.88 -9.63
C GLU A 251 -6.23 17.42 -9.44
N GLU A 252 -6.56 17.00 -8.21
CA GLU A 252 -7.00 15.62 -7.97
C GLU A 252 -8.37 15.33 -8.57
N THR A 253 -9.32 16.26 -8.45
CA THR A 253 -10.64 16.13 -9.07
C THR A 253 -10.49 16.06 -10.58
N THR A 254 -9.63 16.87 -11.16
CA THR A 254 -9.32 16.86 -12.60
C THR A 254 -8.78 15.50 -13.02
N ALA A 255 -7.74 14.99 -12.35
CA ALA A 255 -7.17 13.68 -12.64
C ALA A 255 -8.22 12.55 -12.53
N GLN A 256 -9.07 12.60 -11.49
CA GLN A 256 -10.16 11.64 -11.31
C GLN A 256 -11.18 11.72 -12.44
N LYS A 257 -11.62 12.91 -12.85
CA LYS A 257 -12.60 13.07 -13.93
C LYS A 257 -12.04 12.61 -15.28
N ILE A 258 -10.77 12.91 -15.57
CA ILE A 258 -10.08 12.39 -16.76
C ILE A 258 -10.09 10.85 -16.75
N GLU A 259 -9.78 10.22 -15.61
CA GLU A 259 -9.84 8.75 -15.48
C GLU A 259 -11.26 8.20 -15.69
N HIS A 260 -12.26 8.83 -15.06
CA HIS A 260 -13.66 8.41 -15.17
C HIS A 260 -14.18 8.47 -16.61
N PHE A 261 -13.94 9.58 -17.31
CA PHE A 261 -14.32 9.73 -18.72
C PHE A 261 -13.50 8.79 -19.62
N GLY A 262 -12.20 8.61 -19.33
CA GLY A 262 -11.36 7.64 -20.04
C GLY A 262 -11.87 6.20 -19.94
N LEU A 263 -12.34 5.78 -18.76
CA LEU A 263 -12.97 4.47 -18.57
C LEU A 263 -14.32 4.35 -19.29
N MET A 264 -15.14 5.40 -19.28
CA MET A 264 -16.43 5.42 -19.97
C MET A 264 -16.27 5.33 -21.49
N PHE A 265 -15.45 6.19 -22.09
CA PHE A 265 -15.15 6.12 -23.52
C PHE A 265 -14.40 4.84 -23.89
N GLY A 266 -13.56 4.32 -22.99
CA GLY A 266 -12.94 3.01 -23.15
C GLY A 266 -13.94 1.87 -23.25
N ALA A 267 -15.01 1.91 -22.44
CA ALA A 267 -16.09 0.91 -22.50
C ALA A 267 -16.90 1.03 -23.80
N LEU A 268 -17.19 2.25 -24.25
CA LEU A 268 -17.88 2.49 -25.52
C LEU A 268 -17.05 2.03 -26.72
N ALA A 269 -15.74 2.26 -26.70
CA ALA A 269 -14.83 1.88 -27.79
C ALA A 269 -14.53 0.38 -27.86
N ALA A 270 -14.49 -0.30 -26.71
CA ALA A 270 -14.06 -1.69 -26.65
C ALA A 270 -14.98 -2.64 -27.44
N SER A 271 -14.40 -3.68 -28.04
CA SER A 271 -15.14 -4.62 -28.88
C SER A 271 -16.21 -5.40 -28.09
N PRO A 272 -17.43 -5.59 -28.66
CA PRO A 272 -18.47 -6.42 -28.07
C PRO A 272 -18.08 -7.89 -27.94
N LYS A 273 -17.21 -8.38 -28.85
CA LYS A 273 -16.74 -9.77 -28.87
C LYS A 273 -15.47 -9.98 -28.03
N GLY A 274 -14.86 -8.91 -27.52
CA GLY A 274 -13.66 -8.98 -26.68
C GLY A 274 -13.97 -9.30 -25.22
N ALA A 275 -12.94 -9.56 -24.41
CA ALA A 275 -13.08 -9.83 -22.97
C ALA A 275 -13.68 -8.65 -22.16
N VAL A 276 -13.68 -7.45 -22.73
CA VAL A 276 -14.33 -6.26 -22.15
C VAL A 276 -15.84 -6.26 -22.43
N GLN A 277 -16.27 -6.88 -23.54
CA GLN A 277 -17.65 -6.86 -24.06
C GLN A 277 -18.21 -5.43 -24.16
N GLY A 278 -17.44 -4.52 -24.75
CA GLY A 278 -17.81 -3.10 -24.88
C GLY A 278 -18.84 -2.85 -25.98
N CYS A 279 -19.09 -1.58 -26.31
CA CYS A 279 -20.11 -1.23 -27.32
C CYS A 279 -19.60 -1.36 -28.76
N GLY A 280 -18.30 -1.25 -29.00
CA GLY A 280 -17.70 -1.28 -30.34
C GLY A 280 -17.83 0.01 -31.14
N VAL A 281 -18.05 1.15 -30.48
CA VAL A 281 -18.14 2.46 -31.15
C VAL A 281 -16.76 2.84 -31.72
N PRO A 282 -16.64 3.16 -33.03
CA PRO A 282 -15.38 3.61 -33.60
C PRO A 282 -14.86 4.86 -32.87
N LEU A 283 -13.55 4.91 -32.56
CA LEU A 283 -12.96 6.03 -31.82
C LEU A 283 -13.26 7.40 -32.45
N ARG A 284 -13.24 7.49 -33.78
CA ARG A 284 -13.56 8.72 -34.52
C ARG A 284 -14.98 9.26 -34.28
N ASN A 285 -15.91 8.39 -33.86
CA ASN A 285 -17.31 8.74 -33.58
C ASN A 285 -17.55 9.10 -32.10
N LEU A 286 -16.53 9.00 -31.24
CA LEU A 286 -16.68 9.38 -29.83
C LEU A 286 -16.57 10.90 -29.68
N THR A 287 -17.55 11.49 -28.99
CA THR A 287 -17.61 12.92 -28.65
C THR A 287 -18.39 13.09 -27.33
N PHE A 288 -18.12 14.14 -26.56
CA PHE A 288 -18.89 14.50 -25.38
C PHE A 288 -20.35 14.83 -25.70
N ALA A 289 -20.68 15.32 -26.90
CA ALA A 289 -22.08 15.57 -27.28
C ALA A 289 -22.95 14.32 -27.16
N MET A 290 -22.37 13.14 -27.40
CA MET A 290 -23.09 11.87 -27.29
C MET A 290 -23.62 11.62 -25.86
N LEU A 291 -22.99 12.24 -24.87
CA LEU A 291 -23.37 12.12 -23.47
C LEU A 291 -24.65 12.89 -23.15
N VAL A 292 -25.24 13.64 -24.09
CA VAL A 292 -26.59 14.23 -23.93
C VAL A 292 -27.69 13.15 -24.04
N PHE A 293 -27.42 12.01 -24.69
CA PHE A 293 -28.47 11.01 -24.92
C PHE A 293 -28.65 10.06 -23.73
N PRO A 294 -29.86 9.95 -23.15
CA PRO A 294 -30.16 9.04 -22.03
C PRO A 294 -29.74 7.59 -22.26
N ARG A 295 -29.91 7.09 -23.49
CA ARG A 295 -29.60 5.69 -23.86
C ARG A 295 -28.12 5.34 -23.71
N VAL A 296 -27.22 6.31 -23.89
CA VAL A 296 -25.77 6.10 -23.68
C VAL A 296 -25.48 5.83 -22.20
N TRP A 297 -26.14 6.56 -21.30
CA TRP A 297 -26.00 6.36 -19.86
C TRP A 297 -26.64 5.07 -19.38
N ASP A 298 -27.84 4.74 -19.86
CA ASP A 298 -28.51 3.48 -19.52
C ASP A 298 -27.69 2.28 -20.00
N TRP A 299 -27.14 2.33 -21.23
CA TRP A 299 -26.22 1.30 -21.72
C TRP A 299 -24.99 1.17 -20.82
N TYR A 300 -24.34 2.28 -20.45
CA TYR A 300 -23.13 2.25 -19.62
C TYR A 300 -23.41 1.67 -18.21
N VAL A 301 -24.52 2.07 -17.60
CA VAL A 301 -24.95 1.60 -16.28
C VAL A 301 -25.29 0.10 -16.31
N GLN A 302 -26.05 -0.36 -17.31
CA GLN A 302 -26.37 -1.79 -17.48
C GLN A 302 -25.15 -2.62 -17.88
N TRP A 303 -24.24 -2.08 -18.70
CA TRP A 303 -23.00 -2.74 -19.05
C TRP A 303 -22.11 -2.97 -17.82
N ARG A 304 -21.99 -1.95 -16.95
CA ARG A 304 -21.29 -2.06 -15.66
C ARG A 304 -21.93 -3.10 -14.75
N GLU A 305 -23.25 -3.14 -14.69
CA GLU A 305 -23.99 -4.17 -13.97
C GLU A 305 -23.71 -5.56 -14.53
N ARG A 306 -23.90 -5.81 -15.82
CA ARG A 306 -23.64 -7.13 -16.44
C ARG A 306 -22.21 -7.61 -16.22
N ARG A 307 -21.24 -6.70 -16.31
CA ARG A 307 -19.82 -7.02 -16.11
C ARG A 307 -19.48 -7.36 -14.65
N ARG A 308 -20.22 -6.81 -13.69
CA ARG A 308 -19.92 -6.93 -12.25
C ARG A 308 -20.91 -7.81 -11.47
N GLY A 309 -22.12 -7.99 -11.99
CA GLY A 309 -23.26 -8.67 -11.38
C GLY A 309 -24.19 -7.78 -10.52
N PHE A 310 -23.90 -6.49 -10.33
CA PHE A 310 -24.69 -5.58 -9.46
C PHE A 310 -24.29 -4.10 -9.64
N PHE A 311 -25.09 -3.18 -9.07
CA PHE A 311 -24.83 -1.73 -9.03
C PHE A 311 -24.05 -1.26 -7.79
N THR A 312 -23.30 -0.16 -7.92
CA THR A 312 -22.60 0.50 -6.81
C THR A 312 -22.77 2.01 -6.86
N ARG A 313 -22.23 2.72 -5.86
CA ARG A 313 -22.16 4.19 -5.87
C ARG A 313 -21.39 4.78 -7.07
N TRP A 314 -20.51 4.02 -7.73
CA TRP A 314 -19.82 4.50 -8.93
C TRP A 314 -20.80 4.94 -10.02
N GLU A 315 -21.84 4.13 -10.28
CA GLU A 315 -22.82 4.43 -11.31
C GLU A 315 -23.63 5.68 -10.93
N CYS A 316 -24.00 5.82 -9.65
CA CYS A 316 -24.59 7.06 -9.14
C CYS A 316 -23.67 8.28 -9.36
N ASP A 317 -22.37 8.15 -9.08
CA ASP A 317 -21.41 9.24 -9.23
C ASP A 317 -21.17 9.62 -10.70
N MET A 318 -21.21 8.64 -11.62
CA MET A 318 -21.14 8.88 -13.05
C MET A 318 -22.39 9.60 -13.57
N LEU A 319 -23.59 9.19 -13.16
CA LEU A 319 -24.84 9.87 -13.51
C LEU A 319 -24.90 11.29 -12.92
N ARG A 320 -24.38 11.52 -11.70
CA ARG A 320 -24.23 12.88 -11.15
C ARG A 320 -23.28 13.74 -11.98
N ASN A 321 -22.24 13.14 -12.60
CA ASN A 321 -21.39 13.87 -13.54
C ASN A 321 -22.17 14.24 -14.80
N ALA A 322 -23.02 13.34 -15.32
CA ALA A 322 -23.92 13.65 -16.42
C ALA A 322 -24.77 14.89 -16.11
N MET A 323 -25.46 14.88 -14.96
CA MET A 323 -26.27 16.01 -14.50
C MET A 323 -25.46 17.29 -14.41
N ALA A 324 -24.23 17.23 -13.86
CA ALA A 324 -23.36 18.39 -13.74
C ALA A 324 -22.88 18.96 -15.08
N LEU A 325 -22.81 18.13 -16.13
CA LEU A 325 -22.42 18.55 -17.48
C LEU A 325 -23.56 19.22 -18.25
N VAL A 326 -24.82 18.86 -17.96
CA VAL A 326 -26.01 19.41 -18.64
C VAL A 326 -26.89 20.32 -17.78
N ARG A 327 -26.41 20.65 -16.56
CA ARG A 327 -27.13 21.52 -15.61
C ARG A 327 -27.49 22.86 -16.26
N THR A 328 -28.69 23.35 -15.98
CA THR A 328 -29.15 24.69 -16.37
C THR A 328 -28.10 25.75 -16.00
N ASP A 329 -27.85 26.64 -16.96
CA ASP A 329 -26.89 27.75 -16.95
C ASP A 329 -25.40 27.37 -16.82
N THR A 330 -25.07 26.32 -16.07
CA THR A 330 -23.71 26.05 -15.59
C THR A 330 -23.06 24.78 -16.12
N GLY A 331 -23.82 23.95 -16.84
CA GLY A 331 -23.36 22.73 -17.48
C GLY A 331 -22.46 23.05 -18.67
N TRP A 332 -21.31 22.37 -18.78
CA TRP A 332 -20.38 22.59 -19.89
C TRP A 332 -21.01 22.17 -21.23
N ILE A 333 -21.52 20.94 -21.34
CA ILE A 333 -22.15 20.44 -22.57
C ILE A 333 -23.34 21.34 -22.97
N ARG A 334 -24.12 21.83 -22.00
CA ARG A 334 -25.26 22.72 -22.23
C ARG A 334 -24.87 24.04 -22.91
N GLN A 335 -23.68 24.56 -22.58
CA GLN A 335 -23.15 25.82 -23.09
C GLN A 335 -22.36 25.67 -24.41
N HIS A 336 -22.26 24.44 -24.94
CA HIS A 336 -21.51 24.13 -26.17
C HIS A 336 -22.41 23.42 -27.22
N PRO A 337 -23.44 24.10 -27.77
CA PRO A 337 -24.35 23.52 -28.79
C PRO A 337 -23.63 23.17 -30.10
N GLU A 338 -22.49 23.78 -30.41
CA GLU A 338 -21.69 23.48 -31.59
C GLU A 338 -21.16 22.03 -31.60
N LEU A 339 -21.14 21.35 -30.45
CA LEU A 339 -20.76 19.93 -30.39
C LEU A 339 -21.75 19.02 -31.13
N THR A 340 -22.98 19.48 -31.41
CA THR A 340 -23.98 18.76 -32.22
C THR A 340 -23.46 18.38 -33.60
N SER A 341 -22.60 19.21 -34.21
CA SER A 341 -22.06 18.96 -35.55
C SER A 341 -21.16 17.71 -35.64
N ARG A 342 -20.78 17.15 -34.49
CA ARG A 342 -19.93 15.95 -34.37
C ARG A 342 -20.73 14.68 -34.10
N LEU A 343 -22.04 14.79 -33.92
CA LEU A 343 -22.91 13.65 -33.68
C LEU A 343 -23.09 12.84 -34.96
N VAL A 344 -23.00 11.52 -34.81
CA VAL A 344 -23.31 10.55 -35.85
C VAL A 344 -24.25 9.49 -35.28
N PRO A 345 -25.16 8.91 -36.08
CA PRO A 345 -25.98 7.80 -35.62
C PRO A 345 -25.12 6.64 -35.13
N ILE A 346 -25.47 6.09 -33.97
CA ILE A 346 -24.80 4.93 -33.38
C ILE A 346 -25.88 3.88 -33.09
N GLU A 347 -25.80 2.76 -33.79
CA GLU A 347 -26.76 1.67 -33.66
C GLU A 347 -26.99 1.29 -32.19
N GLY A 348 -28.27 1.22 -31.79
CA GLY A 348 -28.67 0.87 -30.43
C GLY A 348 -28.45 1.95 -29.36
N LEU A 349 -27.78 3.06 -29.66
CA LEU A 349 -27.52 4.16 -28.72
C LEU A 349 -28.13 5.49 -29.14
N ILE A 350 -27.91 5.92 -30.40
CA ILE A 350 -28.30 7.26 -30.90
C ILE A 350 -28.85 7.11 -32.32
N SER A 351 -30.09 7.52 -32.53
CA SER A 351 -30.75 7.54 -33.84
C SER A 351 -30.57 8.87 -34.57
N ALA A 352 -30.77 8.89 -35.89
CA ALA A 352 -30.74 10.12 -36.68
C ALA A 352 -31.81 11.14 -36.24
N ALA A 353 -33.02 10.66 -35.93
CA ALA A 353 -34.11 11.52 -35.44
C ALA A 353 -33.78 12.18 -34.09
N GLU A 354 -33.09 11.46 -33.18
CA GLU A 354 -32.63 12.02 -31.91
C GLU A 354 -31.56 13.12 -32.14
N ILE A 355 -30.68 12.96 -33.13
CA ILE A 355 -29.68 13.97 -33.50
C ILE A 355 -30.34 15.21 -34.09
N GLU A 356 -31.32 15.04 -34.98
CA GLU A 356 -32.08 16.14 -35.56
C GLU A 356 -32.84 16.92 -34.48
N ALA A 357 -33.51 16.22 -33.56
CA ALA A 357 -34.21 16.85 -32.44
C ALA A 357 -33.25 17.62 -31.51
N ALA A 358 -32.09 17.04 -31.18
CA ALA A 358 -31.08 17.72 -30.37
C ALA A 358 -30.43 18.91 -31.08
N SER A 359 -30.33 18.86 -32.42
CA SER A 359 -29.82 19.98 -33.22
C SER A 359 -30.84 21.12 -33.32
N ALA A 360 -32.13 20.80 -33.32
CA ALA A 360 -33.21 21.77 -33.30
C ALA A 360 -33.37 22.45 -31.93
N ASP A 361 -33.27 21.68 -30.84
CA ASP A 361 -33.36 22.18 -29.47
C ASP A 361 -32.38 21.47 -28.52
N TRP A 362 -31.15 22.00 -28.48
CA TRP A 362 -30.09 21.48 -27.62
C TRP A 362 -30.42 21.58 -26.13
N GLN A 363 -31.20 22.59 -25.75
CA GLN A 363 -31.52 22.85 -24.36
C GLN A 363 -32.56 21.86 -23.84
N ALA A 364 -33.58 21.58 -24.65
CA ALA A 364 -34.52 20.51 -24.35
C ALA A 364 -33.82 19.14 -24.24
N ALA A 365 -32.87 18.83 -25.12
CA ALA A 365 -32.09 17.59 -25.04
C ALA A 365 -31.30 17.49 -23.71
N CYS A 366 -30.68 18.60 -23.28
CA CYS A 366 -30.00 18.67 -21.99
C CYS A 366 -30.96 18.50 -20.80
N ASP A 367 -32.16 19.08 -20.86
CA ASP A 367 -33.18 18.97 -19.80
C ASP A 367 -33.73 17.55 -19.69
N ILE A 368 -33.96 16.88 -20.82
CA ILE A 368 -34.34 15.47 -20.89
C ILE A 368 -33.30 14.60 -20.18
N LEU A 369 -32.00 14.80 -20.48
CA LEU A 369 -30.96 14.05 -19.80
C LEU A 369 -30.90 14.37 -18.30
N HIS A 370 -30.97 15.64 -17.93
CA HIS A 370 -30.86 16.03 -16.53
C HIS A 370 -31.96 15.37 -15.69
N ALA A 371 -33.19 15.35 -16.19
CA ALA A 371 -34.31 14.65 -15.57
C ALA A 371 -34.09 13.13 -15.52
N HIS A 372 -33.69 12.52 -16.65
CA HIS A 372 -33.43 11.08 -16.75
C HIS A 372 -32.34 10.62 -15.78
N ALA A 373 -31.19 11.29 -15.79
CA ALA A 373 -30.07 10.97 -14.90
C ALA A 373 -30.47 11.16 -13.42
N GLY A 374 -31.24 12.20 -13.10
CA GLY A 374 -31.75 12.42 -11.75
C GLY A 374 -32.68 11.31 -11.26
N ALA A 375 -33.57 10.81 -12.11
CA ALA A 375 -34.42 9.66 -11.82
C ALA A 375 -33.57 8.38 -11.65
N ARG A 376 -32.66 8.13 -12.60
CA ARG A 376 -31.82 6.92 -12.60
C ARG A 376 -30.87 6.88 -11.41
N VAL A 377 -30.34 8.01 -10.93
CA VAL A 377 -29.55 8.06 -9.69
C VAL A 377 -30.37 7.52 -8.51
N LYS A 378 -31.65 7.91 -8.37
CA LYS A 378 -32.49 7.44 -7.27
C LYS A 378 -32.77 5.95 -7.35
N GLU A 379 -33.00 5.42 -8.55
CA GLU A 379 -33.22 4.00 -8.77
C GLU A 379 -31.96 3.17 -8.47
N VAL A 380 -30.82 3.57 -9.07
CA VAL A 380 -29.54 2.88 -8.87
C VAL A 380 -29.13 2.94 -7.39
N ASP A 381 -29.30 4.07 -6.70
CA ASP A 381 -28.94 4.21 -5.29
C ASP A 381 -29.74 3.27 -4.37
N ARG A 382 -31.01 2.96 -4.71
CA ARG A 382 -31.86 2.00 -3.97
C ARG A 382 -31.37 0.56 -4.10
N VAL A 383 -30.86 0.18 -5.27
CA VAL A 383 -30.39 -1.19 -5.55
C VAL A 383 -28.87 -1.33 -5.44
N ALA A 384 -28.15 -0.22 -5.27
CA ALA A 384 -26.70 -0.20 -5.17
C ALA A 384 -26.27 -0.96 -3.91
N ARG A 385 -25.49 -2.02 -4.12
CA ARG A 385 -24.97 -2.82 -3.02
C ARG A 385 -23.62 -2.27 -2.57
N VAL A 386 -23.48 -2.10 -1.25
CA VAL A 386 -22.17 -1.93 -0.63
C VAL A 386 -21.51 -3.31 -0.61
N HIS A 387 -20.73 -3.59 -1.65
CA HIS A 387 -20.22 -4.94 -1.92
C HIS A 387 -19.24 -5.47 -0.85
N ARG A 388 -18.70 -4.58 -0.03
CA ARG A 388 -17.93 -4.96 1.15
C ARG A 388 -18.21 -3.93 2.22
N ASP A 389 -18.40 -4.41 3.44
CA ASP A 389 -18.21 -3.55 4.58
C ASP A 389 -16.78 -2.93 4.52
N PRO A 390 -16.64 -1.61 4.34
CA PRO A 390 -15.33 -0.95 4.27
C PRO A 390 -14.47 -1.23 5.51
N PHE A 391 -15.12 -1.60 6.62
CA PHE A 391 -14.52 -1.89 7.89
C PHE A 391 -14.10 -3.35 8.07
N GLU A 392 -14.56 -4.28 7.23
CA GLU A 392 -14.22 -5.71 7.32
C GLU A 392 -12.72 -5.98 7.48
N PRO A 393 -11.79 -5.28 6.77
CA PRO A 393 -10.36 -5.52 6.95
C PRO A 393 -9.82 -5.24 8.35
N ILE A 394 -10.50 -4.38 9.09
CA ILE A 394 -10.10 -3.86 10.40
C ILE A 394 -11.13 -4.18 11.47
N LEU A 395 -12.11 -5.06 11.18
CA LEU A 395 -13.23 -5.30 12.08
C LEU A 395 -12.73 -5.83 13.43
N SER A 396 -11.73 -6.71 13.43
CA SER A 396 -11.08 -7.21 14.65
C SER A 396 -10.47 -6.12 15.54
N ILE A 397 -10.12 -4.96 14.96
CA ILE A 397 -9.65 -3.79 15.70
C ILE A 397 -10.83 -2.95 16.19
N LEU A 398 -11.82 -2.72 15.32
CA LEU A 398 -12.98 -1.90 15.64
C LEU A 398 -13.88 -2.55 16.68
N GLU A 399 -13.87 -3.87 16.80
CA GLU A 399 -14.59 -4.62 17.82
C GLU A 399 -13.91 -4.55 19.20
N ALA A 400 -12.58 -4.35 19.25
CA ALA A 400 -11.84 -4.21 20.50
C ALA A 400 -12.31 -3.00 21.33
N ASP A 401 -12.15 -3.07 22.65
CA ASP A 401 -12.53 -1.99 23.58
C ASP A 401 -11.78 -0.69 23.28
N SER A 402 -10.49 -0.82 22.96
CA SER A 402 -9.63 0.29 22.57
C SER A 402 -9.04 0.04 21.18
N PRO A 403 -9.73 0.47 20.09
CA PRO A 403 -9.26 0.26 18.72
C PRO A 403 -7.86 0.86 18.45
N VAL A 404 -7.56 2.04 19.03
CA VAL A 404 -6.24 2.68 18.89
C VAL A 404 -5.15 1.87 19.59
N ALA A 405 -5.39 1.37 20.80
CA ALA A 405 -4.40 0.56 21.51
C ALA A 405 -4.15 -0.76 20.77
N GLU A 406 -5.20 -1.39 20.21
CA GLU A 406 -5.05 -2.60 19.42
C GLU A 406 -4.20 -2.34 18.16
N TYR A 407 -4.42 -1.23 17.46
CA TYR A 407 -3.62 -0.84 16.30
C TYR A 407 -2.17 -0.46 16.65
N LEU A 408 -1.95 0.10 17.84
CA LEU A 408 -0.61 0.51 18.29
C LEU A 408 0.34 -0.68 18.43
N LYS A 409 -0.16 -1.89 18.71
CA LYS A 409 0.62 -3.13 18.75
C LYS A 409 1.42 -3.37 17.46
N ILE A 410 0.95 -2.86 16.32
CA ILE A 410 1.68 -2.92 15.05
C ILE A 410 3.00 -2.15 15.14
N ALA A 411 3.02 -0.98 15.80
CA ALA A 411 4.23 -0.20 16.01
C ALA A 411 5.23 -0.94 16.91
N ASP A 412 4.76 -1.62 17.95
CA ASP A 412 5.59 -2.42 18.84
C ASP A 412 6.22 -3.61 18.10
N GLU A 413 5.44 -4.30 17.26
CA GLU A 413 5.93 -5.41 16.43
C GLU A 413 6.99 -4.93 15.41
N ILE A 414 6.84 -3.71 14.86
CA ILE A 414 7.86 -3.10 14.00
C ILE A 414 9.16 -2.89 14.78
N LEU A 415 9.10 -2.33 15.99
CA LEU A 415 10.27 -2.08 16.83
C LEU A 415 10.94 -3.36 17.33
N LYS A 416 10.16 -4.39 17.66
CA LYS A 416 10.66 -5.72 18.07
C LYS A 416 11.54 -6.40 17.01
N LEU A 417 11.29 -6.06 15.74
CA LEU A 417 12.02 -6.58 14.59
C LEU A 417 13.12 -5.63 14.09
N ARG A 418 13.45 -4.58 14.85
CA ARG A 418 14.49 -3.59 14.50
C ARG A 418 15.81 -4.28 14.11
N PRO A 419 16.33 -4.05 12.89
CA PRO A 419 17.64 -4.56 12.50
C PRO A 419 18.75 -3.66 13.07
N ASP A 420 19.95 -4.22 13.21
CA ASP A 420 21.14 -3.45 13.57
C ASP A 420 21.43 -2.39 12.50
N ALA A 421 21.33 -1.12 12.89
CA ALA A 421 21.53 0.02 12.00
C ALA A 421 22.98 0.16 11.51
N ARG A 422 23.97 -0.35 12.25
CA ARG A 422 25.38 -0.30 11.83
C ARG A 422 25.63 -1.27 10.68
N ARG A 423 25.13 -2.50 10.79
CA ARG A 423 25.32 -3.55 9.78
C ARG A 423 24.30 -3.48 8.63
N TYR A 424 23.09 -3.00 8.90
CA TYR A 424 21.98 -2.94 7.93
C TYR A 424 21.29 -1.58 7.90
N PRO A 425 22.00 -0.48 7.56
CA PRO A 425 21.47 0.89 7.65
C PRO A 425 20.21 1.10 6.81
N ARG A 426 20.14 0.52 5.61
CA ARG A 426 18.97 0.61 4.72
C ARG A 426 17.75 -0.10 5.31
N ALA A 427 17.92 -1.31 5.85
CA ALA A 427 16.81 -2.05 6.46
C ALA A 427 16.31 -1.34 7.73
N ALA A 428 17.21 -0.77 8.53
CA ALA A 428 16.86 0.05 9.67
C ALA A 428 16.09 1.31 9.25
N ALA A 429 16.47 1.95 8.15
CA ALA A 429 15.77 3.10 7.60
C ALA A 429 14.35 2.76 7.09
N GLU A 430 14.17 1.61 6.43
CA GLU A 430 12.85 1.13 5.98
C GLU A 430 11.92 0.81 7.15
N MET A 431 12.48 0.23 8.23
CA MET A 431 11.76 -0.04 9.47
C MET A 431 11.36 1.27 10.16
N ALA A 432 12.28 2.22 10.31
CA ALA A 432 12.01 3.54 10.90
C ALA A 432 10.91 4.29 10.14
N ARG A 433 10.94 4.27 8.79
CA ARG A 433 9.85 4.80 7.96
C ARG A 433 8.52 4.09 8.25
N SER A 434 8.53 2.76 8.33
CA SER A 434 7.32 1.97 8.57
C SER A 434 6.70 2.29 9.94
N TYR A 435 7.54 2.42 10.97
CA TYR A 435 7.14 2.81 12.31
C TYR A 435 6.48 4.21 12.32
N LEU A 436 7.13 5.19 11.69
CA LEU A 436 6.62 6.57 11.63
C LEU A 436 5.34 6.69 10.80
N ILE A 437 5.18 5.89 9.74
CA ILE A 437 3.92 5.84 8.97
C ILE A 437 2.74 5.49 9.88
N ILE A 438 2.89 4.47 10.73
CA ILE A 438 1.84 4.04 11.66
C ILE A 438 1.66 5.06 12.79
N ARG A 439 2.76 5.46 13.45
CA ARG A 439 2.72 6.39 14.59
C ARG A 439 2.12 7.75 14.21
N LEU A 440 2.61 8.38 13.14
CA LEU A 440 2.08 9.68 12.70
C LEU A 440 0.66 9.56 12.14
N GLY A 441 0.31 8.43 11.50
CA GLY A 441 -1.06 8.18 11.08
C GLY A 441 -2.05 8.18 12.24
N LEU A 442 -1.68 7.54 13.36
CA LEU A 442 -2.51 7.50 14.58
C LEU A 442 -2.57 8.86 15.29
N HIS A 443 -1.47 9.60 15.39
CA HIS A 443 -1.47 10.89 16.08
C HIS A 443 -2.20 12.00 15.31
N LEU A 444 -2.07 12.00 13.98
CA LEU A 444 -2.54 13.13 13.17
C LEU A 444 -3.94 12.91 12.60
N GLY A 445 -4.35 11.66 12.37
CA GLY A 445 -5.62 11.35 11.70
C GLY A 445 -5.74 11.92 10.29
N LEU A 446 -4.65 12.38 9.67
CA LEU A 446 -4.68 13.03 8.37
C LEU A 446 -5.08 12.07 7.24
N ARG A 447 -5.72 12.62 6.20
CA ARG A 447 -5.96 11.89 4.95
C ARG A 447 -4.62 11.52 4.29
N GLN A 448 -4.61 10.43 3.52
CA GLN A 448 -3.39 9.94 2.85
C GLN A 448 -2.65 11.03 2.07
N LYS A 449 -3.38 11.93 1.39
CA LYS A 449 -2.78 13.02 0.60
C LYS A 449 -1.90 13.90 1.50
N ASN A 450 -2.47 14.36 2.61
CA ASN A 450 -1.82 15.30 3.52
C ASN A 450 -0.63 14.64 4.21
N LEU A 451 -0.75 13.38 4.61
CA LEU A 451 0.35 12.64 5.22
C LEU A 451 1.48 12.34 4.22
N ARG A 452 1.13 11.95 2.99
CA ARG A 452 2.07 11.66 1.90
C ARG A 452 2.84 12.89 1.44
N GLN A 453 2.16 14.04 1.35
CA GLN A 453 2.71 15.30 0.86
C GLN A 453 3.25 16.21 1.99
N LEU A 454 3.25 15.71 3.24
CA LEU A 454 3.77 16.44 4.38
C LEU A 454 5.25 16.77 4.13
N MET A 455 5.57 18.05 4.08
CA MET A 455 6.94 18.55 3.94
C MET A 455 7.66 18.46 5.29
N VAL A 456 8.99 18.49 5.28
CA VAL A 456 9.79 18.48 6.50
C VAL A 456 10.70 19.69 6.58
N CYS A 457 10.74 20.31 7.75
CA CYS A 457 11.74 21.29 8.15
C CYS A 457 12.59 20.68 9.26
N PRO A 458 13.88 20.38 9.01
CA PRO A 458 14.81 19.92 10.05
C PRO A 458 14.93 20.91 11.20
N ARG A 459 15.22 20.41 12.40
CA ARG A 459 15.43 21.27 13.57
C ARG A 459 16.60 22.22 13.31
N GLY A 460 16.44 23.49 13.72
CA GLY A 460 17.43 24.55 13.49
C GLY A 460 17.34 25.23 12.12
N GLN A 461 16.46 24.78 11.22
CA GLN A 461 16.17 25.49 9.97
C GLN A 461 14.92 26.36 10.12
N LEU A 462 14.86 27.43 9.32
CA LEU A 462 13.69 28.31 9.27
C LEU A 462 12.52 27.59 8.59
N PRO A 463 11.39 27.38 9.29
CA PRO A 463 10.22 26.75 8.70
C PRO A 463 9.56 27.65 7.66
N ARG A 464 8.79 27.05 6.77
CA ARG A 464 8.02 27.80 5.77
C ARG A 464 6.93 28.62 6.44
N SER A 465 6.66 29.80 5.88
CA SER A 465 5.54 30.61 6.33
C SER A 465 4.22 29.96 5.95
N GLU A 466 3.15 30.27 6.70
CA GLU A 466 1.82 29.74 6.42
C GLU A 466 1.37 30.07 4.99
N ARG A 467 1.65 31.30 4.51
CA ARG A 467 1.37 31.74 3.13
C ARG A 467 2.10 30.90 2.08
N GLN A 468 3.35 30.50 2.32
CA GLN A 468 4.08 29.60 1.41
C GLN A 468 3.42 28.22 1.37
N LEU A 469 2.99 27.71 2.52
CA LEU A 469 2.32 26.41 2.62
C LEU A 469 0.92 26.44 1.97
N GLU A 470 0.19 27.54 2.07
CA GLU A 470 -1.08 27.77 1.38
C GLU A 470 -0.92 27.73 -0.14
N LEU A 471 0.10 28.41 -0.68
CA LEU A 471 0.43 28.39 -2.11
C LEU A 471 0.76 26.98 -2.58
N LEU A 472 1.51 26.22 -1.78
CA LEU A 472 1.86 24.83 -2.08
C LEU A 472 0.70 23.85 -1.85
N LYS A 473 -0.33 24.25 -1.09
CA LYS A 473 -1.42 23.39 -0.58
C LYS A 473 -0.89 22.13 0.12
N ARG A 474 0.18 22.29 0.91
CA ARG A 474 0.85 21.20 1.65
C ARG A 474 1.07 21.61 3.10
N GLY A 475 1.14 20.62 3.99
CA GLY A 475 1.57 20.82 5.37
C GLY A 475 3.07 20.65 5.55
N GLU A 476 3.56 20.99 6.73
CA GLU A 476 4.96 20.84 7.14
C GLU A 476 5.04 20.29 8.57
N ILE A 477 5.95 19.32 8.79
CA ILE A 477 6.40 18.94 10.14
C ILE A 477 7.70 19.70 10.44
N ARG A 478 7.74 20.35 11.61
CA ARG A 478 8.80 21.28 12.01
C ARG A 478 8.98 21.31 13.51
N TRP A 479 10.13 21.78 13.98
CA TRP A 479 10.36 22.00 15.40
C TRP A 479 9.78 23.35 15.85
N SER A 480 8.99 23.35 16.92
CA SER A 480 8.49 24.56 17.58
C SER A 480 9.38 24.89 18.77
N GLU A 481 10.10 26.01 18.70
CA GLU A 481 10.91 26.49 19.83
C GLU A 481 10.05 26.98 21.00
N ARG A 482 8.83 27.45 20.71
CA ARG A 482 7.90 27.91 21.76
C ARG A 482 7.38 26.75 22.61
N GLU A 483 6.96 25.67 21.95
CA GLU A 483 6.33 24.52 22.61
C GLU A 483 7.32 23.38 22.88
N GLN A 484 8.60 23.58 22.53
CA GLN A 484 9.69 22.58 22.65
C GLN A 484 9.29 21.20 22.10
N GLY A 485 8.73 21.19 20.89
CA GLY A 485 8.17 19.97 20.31
C GLY A 485 8.01 19.97 18.80
N TRP A 486 7.85 18.77 18.23
CA TRP A 486 7.57 18.62 16.80
C TRP A 486 6.12 19.02 16.51
N GLU A 487 5.95 20.13 15.80
CA GLU A 487 4.67 20.65 15.31
C GLU A 487 4.38 20.13 13.89
N VAL A 488 3.13 19.72 13.66
CA VAL A 488 2.58 19.55 12.32
C VAL A 488 1.61 20.69 12.03
N LEU A 489 1.96 21.54 11.06
CA LEU A 489 1.09 22.60 10.56
C LEU A 489 0.59 22.24 9.16
N VAL A 490 -0.72 22.28 8.96
CA VAL A 490 -1.35 22.08 7.65
C VAL A 490 -2.36 23.20 7.40
N PRO A 491 -2.18 24.03 6.36
CA PRO A 491 -3.13 25.11 6.07
C PRO A 491 -4.49 24.55 5.67
N ALA A 492 -5.58 25.25 6.02
CA ALA A 492 -6.94 24.78 5.76
C ALA A 492 -7.18 24.44 4.28
N VAL A 493 -6.64 25.25 3.36
CA VAL A 493 -6.75 25.08 1.89
C VAL A 493 -6.13 23.78 1.36
N ALA A 494 -5.27 23.11 2.13
CA ALA A 494 -4.74 21.80 1.76
C ALA A 494 -5.76 20.67 1.98
N PHE A 495 -6.77 20.89 2.82
CA PHE A 495 -7.82 19.90 3.08
C PHE A 495 -8.96 20.00 2.07
N LYS A 496 -9.52 18.84 1.70
CA LYS A 496 -10.74 18.75 0.89
C LYS A 496 -11.93 19.49 1.51
N ASN A 497 -11.97 19.56 2.85
CA ASN A 497 -13.04 20.19 3.62
C ASN A 497 -12.62 21.58 4.13
N ALA A 498 -11.77 22.32 3.41
CA ALA A 498 -11.25 23.61 3.86
C ALA A 498 -12.33 24.60 4.35
N HIS A 499 -13.54 24.51 3.79
CA HIS A 499 -14.69 25.35 4.12
C HIS A 499 -15.63 24.76 5.18
N SER A 500 -15.29 23.61 5.79
CA SER A 500 -16.11 23.06 6.86
C SER A 500 -15.99 23.89 8.13
N SER A 501 -17.02 23.80 8.98
CA SER A 501 -17.06 24.41 10.32
C SER A 501 -15.84 24.09 11.17
N PHE A 502 -15.24 22.90 10.99
CA PHE A 502 -14.02 22.48 11.67
C PHE A 502 -12.85 23.46 11.53
N PHE A 503 -12.58 23.91 10.30
CA PHE A 503 -11.42 24.78 10.07
C PHE A 503 -11.72 26.23 10.41
N ALA A 504 -12.93 26.72 10.11
CA ALA A 504 -13.31 28.12 10.29
C ALA A 504 -12.22 29.10 9.77
N GLY A 505 -11.55 28.73 8.67
CA GLY A 505 -10.44 29.50 8.08
C GLY A 505 -9.08 29.37 8.77
N LYS A 506 -8.96 28.61 9.86
CA LYS A 506 -7.69 28.40 10.61
C LYS A 506 -6.95 27.14 10.14
N PRO A 507 -5.60 27.14 10.20
CA PRO A 507 -4.81 25.96 9.88
C PRO A 507 -4.98 24.87 10.95
N PHE A 508 -4.78 23.61 10.54
CA PHE A 508 -4.54 22.53 11.49
C PHE A 508 -3.15 22.70 12.09
N ARG A 509 -3.07 22.71 13.42
CA ARG A 509 -1.81 22.71 14.17
C ARG A 509 -1.88 21.68 15.28
N LEU A 510 -0.88 20.82 15.36
CA LEU A 510 -0.75 19.82 16.43
C LEU A 510 0.72 19.69 16.85
N ILE A 511 1.00 19.86 18.13
CA ILE A 511 2.25 19.44 18.74
C ILE A 511 2.16 17.94 19.01
N LEU A 512 3.08 17.17 18.42
CA LEU A 512 3.15 15.74 18.64
C LEU A 512 3.60 15.46 20.08
N PRO A 513 2.97 14.53 20.82
CA PRO A 513 3.44 14.17 22.13
C PRO A 513 4.69 13.29 22.04
N ASP A 514 5.68 13.50 22.90
CA ASP A 514 6.90 12.67 22.93
C ASP A 514 6.67 11.36 23.72
N LEU A 515 5.74 10.54 23.24
CA LEU A 515 5.42 9.25 23.86
C LEU A 515 6.16 8.12 23.13
N GLY A 516 6.83 7.25 23.88
CA GLY A 516 7.58 6.13 23.30
C GLY A 516 8.71 6.60 22.37
N ASP A 517 9.45 7.60 22.83
CA ASP A 517 10.67 8.11 22.19
C ASP A 517 10.43 8.67 20.77
N LEU A 518 9.24 9.24 20.54
CA LEU A 518 8.81 9.66 19.21
C LEU A 518 9.74 10.73 18.63
N TYR A 519 10.22 11.66 19.45
CA TYR A 519 11.09 12.74 18.99
C TYR A 519 12.45 12.23 18.51
N ASN A 520 13.03 11.26 19.22
CA ASN A 520 14.26 10.62 18.78
C ASN A 520 14.05 9.78 17.53
N HIS A 521 12.90 9.11 17.39
CA HIS A 521 12.54 8.41 16.17
C HIS A 521 12.39 9.34 14.95
N ILE A 522 11.77 10.51 15.13
CA ILE A 522 11.64 11.53 14.08
C ILE A 522 13.02 12.09 13.72
N SER A 523 13.81 12.48 14.71
CA SER A 523 15.15 13.07 14.50
C SER A 523 16.08 12.08 13.80
N ALA A 524 16.18 10.85 14.30
CA ALA A 524 16.98 9.80 13.66
C ALA A 524 16.50 9.49 12.23
N TYR A 525 15.20 9.62 11.96
CA TYR A 525 14.67 9.44 10.62
C TYR A 525 15.14 10.56 9.68
N ILE A 526 14.98 11.81 10.11
CA ILE A 526 15.37 13.01 9.34
C ILE A 526 16.88 13.03 9.08
N ASP A 527 17.68 12.84 10.13
CA ASP A 527 19.13 13.10 10.08
C ASP A 527 19.92 11.99 9.39
N ARG A 528 19.48 10.73 9.56
CA ARG A 528 20.26 9.55 9.12
C ARG A 528 19.51 8.66 8.15
N HIS A 529 18.28 8.29 8.47
CA HIS A 529 17.60 7.25 7.72
C HIS A 529 17.10 7.72 6.35
N ARG A 530 16.66 8.98 6.21
CA ARG A 530 16.25 9.54 4.91
C ARG A 530 17.39 9.49 3.89
N THR A 531 18.59 9.89 4.27
CA THR A 531 19.80 9.79 3.42
C THR A 531 20.05 8.37 2.93
N ALA A 532 19.92 7.37 3.80
CA ALA A 532 20.08 5.96 3.44
C ALA A 532 18.98 5.45 2.48
N LEU A 533 17.78 6.03 2.50
CA LEU A 533 16.69 5.69 1.58
C LEU A 533 16.83 6.37 0.22
N LEU A 534 17.34 7.61 0.20
CA LEU A 534 17.56 8.40 -1.01
C LEU A 534 18.69 7.83 -1.87
N ASN A 535 19.72 7.24 -1.26
CA ASN A 535 20.83 6.60 -1.97
C ASN A 535 21.44 7.51 -3.06
N GLY A 536 21.65 8.79 -2.72
CA GLY A 536 22.22 9.80 -3.62
C GLY A 536 21.26 10.38 -4.67
N ALA A 537 19.95 10.07 -4.61
CA ALA A 537 18.94 10.77 -5.41
C ALA A 537 18.50 12.09 -4.76
N ASP A 538 17.88 12.96 -5.56
CA ASP A 538 17.38 14.25 -5.11
C ASP A 538 16.30 14.10 -4.04
N ASP A 539 16.38 14.92 -2.99
CA ASP A 539 15.38 14.91 -1.93
C ASP A 539 14.13 15.70 -2.36
N PRO A 540 12.93 15.09 -2.42
CA PRO A 540 11.69 15.79 -2.75
C PRO A 540 11.23 16.77 -1.65
N GLY A 541 11.88 16.79 -0.48
CA GLY A 541 11.52 17.62 0.67
C GLY A 541 10.29 17.15 1.44
N THR A 542 9.67 16.04 1.02
CA THR A 542 8.60 15.38 1.77
C THR A 542 9.18 14.56 2.92
N PHE A 543 8.47 14.52 4.05
CA PHE A 543 8.86 13.77 5.23
C PHE A 543 9.10 12.30 4.88
N PHE A 544 8.10 11.63 4.29
CA PHE A 544 8.24 10.25 3.84
C PHE A 544 8.85 10.17 2.44
N VAL A 545 9.89 9.34 2.29
CA VAL A 545 10.57 9.06 1.01
C VAL A 545 10.59 7.56 0.71
N LYS A 546 10.48 7.20 -0.58
CA LYS A 546 10.64 5.83 -1.07
C LYS A 546 12.08 5.38 -0.88
N THR A 547 12.26 4.07 -0.82
CA THR A 547 13.60 3.51 -0.95
C THR A 547 13.98 3.52 -2.42
N VAL A 548 14.94 4.36 -2.80
CA VAL A 548 15.40 4.49 -4.18
C VAL A 548 16.05 3.18 -4.64
N LYS A 549 15.74 2.79 -5.88
CA LYS A 549 16.26 1.57 -6.52
C LYS A 549 17.13 1.98 -7.71
N THR A 550 18.01 1.08 -8.15
CA THR A 550 18.84 1.30 -9.35
C THR A 550 18.01 1.66 -10.58
N THR A 551 16.79 1.12 -10.69
CA THR A 551 15.88 1.33 -11.83
C THR A 551 14.96 2.54 -11.69
N SER A 552 14.94 3.25 -10.54
CA SER A 552 14.04 4.38 -10.31
C SER A 552 14.64 5.37 -9.32
N ARG A 553 14.96 6.57 -9.80
CA ARG A 553 15.55 7.67 -9.02
C ARG A 553 14.52 8.55 -8.30
N ASP A 554 13.25 8.51 -8.70
CA ASP A 554 12.21 9.30 -8.03
C ASP A 554 11.94 8.74 -6.62
N ALA A 555 12.25 9.54 -5.59
CA ALA A 555 12.05 9.19 -4.20
C ALA A 555 10.65 9.57 -3.66
N SER A 556 9.83 10.29 -4.43
CA SER A 556 8.54 10.79 -3.97
C SER A 556 7.45 9.72 -3.94
N TYR A 557 6.57 9.77 -2.95
CA TYR A 557 5.37 8.92 -2.92
C TYR A 557 4.23 9.56 -3.72
N ASN A 558 3.62 8.78 -4.61
CA ASN A 558 2.32 9.06 -5.21
C ASN A 558 1.19 8.28 -4.48
N GLN A 559 -0.06 8.44 -4.91
CA GLN A 559 -1.21 7.79 -4.24
C GLN A 559 -1.06 6.26 -4.18
N THR A 560 -0.75 5.63 -5.31
CA THR A 560 -0.64 4.18 -5.41
C THR A 560 0.54 3.64 -4.60
N THR A 561 1.71 4.27 -4.73
CA THR A 561 2.93 3.83 -4.03
C THR A 561 2.86 4.06 -2.53
N PHE A 562 2.19 5.12 -2.06
CA PHE A 562 1.97 5.33 -0.62
C PHE A 562 0.97 4.32 -0.05
N TYR A 563 -0.10 4.03 -0.80
CA TYR A 563 -1.06 2.99 -0.42
C TYR A 563 -0.38 1.61 -0.33
N GLU A 564 0.45 1.24 -1.31
CA GLU A 564 1.19 -0.02 -1.28
C GLU A 564 2.24 -0.05 -0.17
N ALA A 565 2.93 1.06 0.11
CA ALA A 565 3.84 1.14 1.25
C ALA A 565 3.10 0.88 2.57
N TRP A 566 1.95 1.52 2.79
CA TRP A 566 1.10 1.27 3.94
C TRP A 566 0.68 -0.20 4.02
N ARG A 567 0.14 -0.73 2.92
CA ARG A 567 -0.32 -2.11 2.83
C ARG A 567 0.80 -3.10 3.16
N LEU A 568 2.02 -2.86 2.67
CA LEU A 568 3.19 -3.68 2.97
C LEU A 568 3.55 -3.66 4.47
N VAL A 569 3.43 -2.52 5.15
CA VAL A 569 3.60 -2.44 6.61
C VAL A 569 2.58 -3.35 7.30
N ILE A 570 1.30 -3.27 6.91
CA ILE A 570 0.24 -4.10 7.48
C ILE A 570 0.46 -5.59 7.20
N GLN A 571 0.82 -5.95 5.98
CA GLN A 571 1.11 -7.34 5.62
C GLN A 571 2.26 -7.90 6.45
N ARG A 572 3.31 -7.11 6.65
CA ARG A 572 4.55 -7.54 7.28
C ARG A 572 4.48 -7.60 8.80
N TYR A 573 3.81 -6.63 9.42
CA TYR A 573 3.82 -6.41 10.87
C TYR A 573 2.42 -6.41 11.50
N GLY A 574 1.38 -6.07 10.74
CA GLY A 574 0.02 -5.99 11.27
C GLY A 574 -0.64 -7.35 11.42
N ILE A 575 -0.64 -8.14 10.35
CA ILE A 575 -1.37 -9.41 10.29
C ILE A 575 -0.63 -10.49 11.06
N PHE A 576 -1.24 -11.01 12.14
CA PHE A 576 -0.70 -12.15 12.86
C PHE A 576 -0.72 -13.41 11.99
N ASN A 577 0.46 -14.00 11.81
CA ASN A 577 0.67 -15.21 11.03
C ASN A 577 0.90 -16.41 11.97
N PRO A 578 -0.06 -17.34 12.07
CA PRO A 578 0.03 -18.46 13.01
C PRO A 578 1.15 -19.45 12.68
N TYR A 579 1.61 -19.51 11.42
CA TYR A 579 2.69 -20.41 11.01
C TYR A 579 4.08 -19.90 11.40
N THR A 580 4.21 -18.60 11.64
CA THR A 580 5.51 -17.97 11.91
C THR A 580 5.59 -17.28 13.27
N GLY A 581 4.45 -17.10 13.95
CA GLY A 581 4.35 -16.37 15.22
C GLY A 581 4.62 -14.86 15.12
N ARG A 582 4.73 -14.32 13.90
CA ARG A 582 4.98 -12.90 13.62
C ARG A 582 3.69 -12.15 13.33
N GLY A 583 3.73 -10.83 13.54
CA GLY A 583 2.60 -9.93 13.32
C GLY A 583 1.83 -9.65 14.59
N ALA A 584 1.10 -8.54 14.62
CA ALA A 584 0.54 -8.01 15.87
C ALA A 584 -0.89 -8.47 16.17
N ILE A 585 -1.78 -8.54 15.16
CA ILE A 585 -3.23 -8.60 15.37
C ILE A 585 -3.84 -9.80 14.64
N LYS A 586 -4.58 -10.63 15.38
CA LYS A 586 -5.33 -11.78 14.84
C LYS A 586 -6.55 -11.29 14.06
N GLY A 587 -6.84 -11.95 12.94
CA GLY A 587 -8.00 -11.62 12.08
C GLY A 587 -7.85 -10.33 11.26
N LEU A 588 -6.75 -9.58 11.40
CA LEU A 588 -6.50 -8.39 10.60
C LEU A 588 -6.29 -8.75 9.13
N LEU A 589 -6.85 -7.96 8.22
CA LEU A 589 -6.62 -8.09 6.79
C LEU A 589 -5.87 -6.89 6.20
N PRO A 590 -5.25 -7.03 5.01
CA PRO A 590 -4.55 -5.95 4.34
C PRO A 590 -5.49 -4.79 4.03
N HIS A 591 -5.05 -3.58 4.41
CA HIS A 591 -5.81 -2.35 4.27
C HIS A 591 -4.89 -1.15 4.05
N GLY A 592 -5.48 0.01 3.73
CA GLY A 592 -4.76 1.24 3.41
C GLY A 592 -4.88 2.34 4.49
N PRO A 593 -4.25 3.50 4.27
CA PRO A 593 -4.18 4.59 5.23
C PRO A 593 -5.54 5.14 5.70
N HIS A 594 -6.58 5.04 4.87
CA HIS A 594 -7.91 5.56 5.23
C HIS A 594 -8.48 4.86 6.46
N ASN A 595 -8.20 3.56 6.62
CA ASN A 595 -8.72 2.76 7.73
C ASN A 595 -8.17 3.19 9.10
N VAL A 596 -7.04 3.91 9.17
CA VAL A 596 -6.60 4.50 10.45
C VAL A 596 -7.54 5.59 10.93
N ARG A 597 -8.10 6.37 10.00
CA ARG A 597 -9.09 7.39 10.35
C ARG A 597 -10.36 6.74 10.90
N ASP A 598 -10.76 5.61 10.32
CA ASP A 598 -11.89 4.82 10.82
C ASP A 598 -11.66 4.32 12.25
N ILE A 599 -10.44 3.84 12.52
CA ILE A 599 -10.02 3.40 13.86
C ILE A 599 -10.04 4.56 14.86
N LEU A 600 -9.49 5.72 14.49
CA LEU A 600 -9.46 6.90 15.35
C LEU A 600 -10.87 7.41 15.67
N ALA A 601 -11.69 7.59 14.64
CA ALA A 601 -13.07 8.03 14.81
C ALA A 601 -13.85 7.06 15.70
N THR A 602 -13.72 5.76 15.45
CA THR A 602 -14.40 4.72 16.25
C THR A 602 -13.90 4.67 17.69
N HIS A 603 -12.59 4.80 17.91
CA HIS A 603 -12.03 4.81 19.25
C HIS A 603 -12.54 5.99 20.07
N ILE A 604 -12.44 7.22 19.55
CA ILE A 604 -12.97 8.40 20.24
C ILE A 604 -14.47 8.25 20.47
N LEU A 605 -15.21 7.76 19.47
CA LEU A 605 -16.65 7.56 19.59
C LEU A 605 -17.03 6.53 20.67
N LYS A 606 -16.30 5.41 20.79
CA LYS A 606 -16.51 4.40 21.84
C LYS A 606 -16.21 4.93 23.24
N HIS A 607 -15.21 5.78 23.39
CA HIS A 607 -14.78 6.30 24.70
C HIS A 607 -15.58 7.52 25.16
N THR A 608 -16.04 8.36 24.22
CA THR A 608 -16.64 9.66 24.54
C THR A 608 -18.14 9.73 24.21
N GLY A 609 -18.62 8.85 23.32
CA GLY A 609 -19.98 8.94 22.76
C GLY A 609 -20.22 10.17 21.87
N SER A 610 -19.22 11.04 21.67
CA SER A 610 -19.38 12.31 20.98
C SER A 610 -18.96 12.22 19.51
N TYR A 611 -19.92 12.43 18.61
CA TYR A 611 -19.65 12.56 17.18
C TYR A 611 -18.79 13.78 16.87
N GLU A 612 -18.90 14.85 17.66
CA GLU A 612 -18.13 16.07 17.50
C GLU A 612 -16.64 15.84 17.79
N GLN A 613 -16.32 15.25 18.94
CA GLN A 613 -14.92 14.92 19.27
C GLN A 613 -14.31 13.93 18.29
N ALA A 614 -15.08 12.92 17.86
CA ALA A 614 -14.64 11.99 16.83
C ALA A 614 -14.39 12.69 15.48
N SER A 615 -15.20 13.70 15.14
CA SER A 615 -15.01 14.49 13.91
C SER A 615 -13.73 15.31 13.94
N TYR A 616 -13.34 15.84 15.11
CA TYR A 616 -12.09 16.58 15.29
C TYR A 616 -10.85 15.72 15.09
N ALA A 617 -10.88 14.48 15.59
CA ALA A 617 -9.79 13.52 15.42
C ALA A 617 -9.48 13.20 13.94
N ILE A 618 -10.47 13.35 13.05
CA ILE A 618 -10.31 13.10 11.62
C ILE A 618 -10.55 14.32 10.73
N GLN A 619 -10.70 15.53 11.29
CA GLN A 619 -10.94 16.75 10.52
C GLN A 619 -12.12 16.61 9.52
N ASP A 620 -13.23 16.06 10.01
CA ASP A 620 -14.49 15.89 9.26
C ASP A 620 -15.66 16.56 10.00
N THR A 621 -16.89 16.43 9.51
CA THR A 621 -18.08 16.97 10.19
C THR A 621 -18.78 15.92 11.07
N PRO A 622 -19.45 16.31 12.17
CA PRO A 622 -20.17 15.39 13.04
C PRO A 622 -21.23 14.56 12.30
N GLU A 623 -21.92 15.13 11.32
CA GLU A 623 -22.97 14.46 10.54
C GLU A 623 -22.38 13.33 9.69
N MET A 624 -21.20 13.56 9.11
CA MET A 624 -20.48 12.54 8.36
C MET A 624 -20.03 11.41 9.28
N VAL A 625 -19.54 11.73 10.49
CA VAL A 625 -19.15 10.71 11.47
C VAL A 625 -20.36 9.89 11.91
N ALA A 626 -21.48 10.52 12.24
CA ALA A 626 -22.71 9.83 12.64
C ALA A 626 -23.19 8.85 11.56
N LYS A 627 -23.20 9.29 10.30
CA LYS A 627 -23.59 8.46 9.15
C LYS A 627 -22.69 7.24 8.95
N HIS A 628 -21.38 7.37 9.19
CA HIS A 628 -20.40 6.33 8.86
C HIS A 628 -20.04 5.42 10.03
N TYR A 629 -20.03 5.93 11.26
CA TYR A 629 -19.52 5.23 12.45
C TYR A 629 -20.57 5.00 13.53
N GLY A 630 -21.79 5.53 13.39
CA GLY A 630 -22.85 5.41 14.41
C GLY A 630 -23.18 3.97 14.80
N ARG A 631 -22.92 2.99 13.92
CA ARG A 631 -23.11 1.55 14.21
C ARG A 631 -22.15 0.97 15.25
N PHE A 632 -21.03 1.65 15.54
CA PHE A 632 -20.04 1.21 16.53
C PHE A 632 -20.21 1.88 17.90
N LEU A 633 -21.26 2.69 18.05
CA LEU A 633 -21.63 3.23 19.34
C LEU A 633 -22.02 2.06 20.27
N PRO A 634 -21.56 2.03 21.52
CA PRO A 634 -22.03 1.03 22.48
C PRO A 634 -23.56 1.05 22.58
N GLN A 635 -24.18 -0.13 22.60
CA GLN A 635 -25.65 -0.28 22.65
C GLN A 635 -26.25 0.38 23.90
N ASP A 636 -25.45 0.56 24.94
CA ASP A 636 -25.87 1.08 26.23
C ASP A 636 -25.50 2.57 26.42
N LYS A 637 -26.12 3.44 25.61
CA LYS A 637 -25.96 4.91 25.72
C LYS A 637 -26.30 5.43 27.11
N ALA A 638 -27.23 4.77 27.80
CA ALA A 638 -27.67 5.10 29.15
C ALA A 638 -26.57 4.83 30.18
N ALA A 639 -25.87 3.70 30.09
CA ALA A 639 -24.74 3.40 30.97
C ALA A 639 -23.56 4.38 30.82
N MET A 640 -23.31 4.88 29.60
CA MET A 640 -22.27 5.88 29.35
C MET A 640 -22.64 7.26 29.93
N ALA A 641 -23.89 7.67 29.78
CA ALA A 641 -24.42 8.87 30.44
C ALA A 641 -24.39 8.74 31.96
N ALA A 642 -24.76 7.57 32.51
CA ALA A 642 -24.71 7.29 33.94
C ALA A 642 -23.29 7.38 34.51
N LYS A 643 -22.25 6.91 33.80
CA LYS A 643 -20.84 7.08 34.24
C LYS A 643 -20.41 8.54 34.34
N ILE A 644 -20.85 9.38 33.39
CA ILE A 644 -20.54 10.82 33.41
C ILE A 644 -21.28 11.49 34.56
N LEU A 645 -22.56 11.17 34.76
CA LEU A 645 -23.34 11.66 35.89
C LEU A 645 -22.70 11.23 37.21
N ASN A 646 -22.39 9.94 37.39
CA ASN A 646 -21.80 9.40 38.61
C ASN A 646 -20.47 10.06 38.99
N ARG A 647 -19.64 10.49 38.03
CA ARG A 647 -18.41 11.26 38.34
C ARG A 647 -18.70 12.59 39.03
N VAL A 648 -19.85 13.20 38.76
CA VAL A 648 -20.30 14.42 39.47
C VAL A 648 -20.74 14.07 40.89
N TRP A 649 -21.38 12.92 41.10
CA TRP A 649 -21.75 12.42 42.43
C TRP A 649 -20.55 11.94 43.25
N GLU A 650 -19.49 11.46 42.61
CA GLU A 650 -18.23 11.06 43.28
C GLU A 650 -17.32 12.25 43.63
N ALA A 651 -17.49 13.38 42.93
CA ALA A 651 -16.74 14.61 43.16
C ALA A 651 -17.47 15.62 44.05
N ALA A 652 -18.71 15.33 44.43
CA ALA A 652 -19.53 16.04 45.42
C ALA A 652 -19.43 15.33 46.76
#